data_AF-A0A8B6GBT4-F1
#
_entry.id   AF-A0A8B6GBT4-F1
#
_cell.length_a   1.000
_cell.length_b   1.000
_cell.length_c   1.000
_cell.angle_alpha   90.00
_cell.angle_beta   90.00
_cell.angle_gamma   90.00
#
_symmetry.space_group_name_H-M   'P 1'
#
loop_
_entity.id
_entity.type
_entity.pdbx_description
1 polymer ?
#
loop_
_entity_poly.entity_id
_entity_poly.type
_entity_poly.pdbx_seq_one_letter_code
_entity_poly.pdbx_strand_id
1 'polypeptide(L)'
;MEQDIGEGKCEKGSHNYLYIGTLALWAEQESGTSATKGQTITEQVLQIMEVILLEASNQPAEKFREFSKLCGDKDQLMLLLDRINSPFVRSNNSILQELMRLIPFMAFGDEEKMTALINHFKPYLDFAKYDEEHTQDESVHIDCFCVIAAGIENNENGNKLKDMILDNGIVKLCIDYILQNSPVIKTLLPTDVANWKDFLEKPSLSYILRLLTQVRTGVAGHTPTQLVVGSELIAVLHKLEQASSDQHIGTVAENLLEALSGNDKVSEKIEEVRQQTKAEKKKRAMAKREKQLGALGMMTNDKGQVTVKGSVLKQMDDIKEETGLTCCICREGYRCQPQKVLAIYTFTKRVNLDDFDNKPRKAIGYSTVSHFNVIHVDCHTAAVRHARGREEWESAALQNANTKCNGLLPLWGPQVQESAFATCLARHNTYIQDCTGIRDPSYPYNIHDVKHLILKFAQEKSFSQESGGGGRQSNMHVLPAMIHMALYVINTTRSVGREEKNFNNFITLPKEKWLENSYETEGALYWTVMTLHIHPYSMWKDTKVELLKRLLVLAQARYQSATGQPSLSNKKVLEYSVYKPYFVFFGIVDMVYDKLFKKVTVPADSNWSSTLADYIRNNDKPLIESCDKVLRGYEDELLPCESVAEVMDVLGLLSDIPDSTAFMTELMSSMP
;
A
#
# COMPACT_ATOMS: atom_id res chain seq x y z
N MET A 1 -13.20 35.19 42.57
CA MET A 1 -13.10 36.65 42.80
C MET A 1 -13.91 37.29 41.70
N GLU A 2 -15.10 37.76 42.08
CA GLU A 2 -15.98 38.60 41.27
C GLU A 2 -15.43 40.04 41.14
N GLN A 3 -16.02 40.80 40.20
CA GLN A 3 -16.03 42.28 40.06
C GLN A 3 -14.73 42.95 39.58
N ASP A 4 -14.68 43.93 38.67
CA ASP A 4 -15.68 44.77 37.99
C ASP A 4 -15.06 45.45 36.73
N ILE A 5 -15.91 46.21 36.01
CA ILE A 5 -15.62 47.34 35.09
C ILE A 5 -15.27 46.99 33.63
N GLY A 6 -15.99 47.43 32.59
CA GLY A 6 -17.14 48.32 32.52
C GLY A 6 -17.62 48.51 31.07
N GLU A 7 -18.84 48.97 30.91
CA GLU A 7 -19.44 49.35 29.61
C GLU A 7 -18.69 50.51 28.97
N GLY A 8 -18.14 50.28 27.78
CA GLY A 8 -17.63 51.33 26.89
C GLY A 8 -18.23 51.16 25.51
N LYS A 9 -19.29 51.92 25.21
CA LYS A 9 -19.69 52.18 23.81
C LYS A 9 -18.53 52.87 23.11
N CYS A 10 -17.84 52.15 22.23
CA CYS A 10 -16.90 52.73 21.28
C CYS A 10 -17.46 52.57 19.86
N GLU A 11 -17.13 53.56 19.04
CA GLU A 11 -17.88 54.06 17.92
C GLU A 11 -17.88 53.12 16.70
N LYS A 12 -18.93 53.27 15.89
CA LYS A 12 -19.02 52.75 14.53
C LYS A 12 -17.89 53.34 13.69
N GLY A 13 -16.88 52.54 13.36
CA GLY A 13 -15.90 52.87 12.32
C GLY A 13 -14.61 52.07 12.47
N SER A 14 -14.31 51.24 11.47
CA SER A 14 -12.92 50.91 11.07
C SER A 14 -12.16 49.82 11.83
N HIS A 15 -12.74 48.65 12.10
CA HIS A 15 -12.00 47.47 12.61
C HIS A 15 -12.24 46.15 11.84
N ASN A 16 -12.43 46.18 10.51
CA ASN A 16 -12.56 44.96 9.69
C ASN A 16 -11.20 44.39 9.18
N TYR A 17 -10.06 44.78 9.75
CA TYR A 17 -8.74 44.53 9.16
C TYR A 17 -7.94 43.35 9.74
N LEU A 18 -8.51 42.49 10.60
CA LEU A 18 -7.65 41.69 11.47
C LEU A 18 -7.07 40.38 10.92
N TYR A 19 -7.56 39.80 9.81
CA TYR A 19 -7.14 38.44 9.42
C TYR A 19 -6.17 38.37 8.22
N ILE A 20 -6.50 38.93 7.04
CA ILE A 20 -5.66 38.74 5.84
C ILE A 20 -4.54 39.79 5.72
N GLY A 21 -4.85 41.05 6.03
CA GLY A 21 -3.85 42.13 6.00
C GLY A 21 -2.70 41.90 6.98
N THR A 22 -3.01 41.36 8.16
CA THR A 22 -2.02 41.00 9.19
C THR A 22 -1.14 39.81 8.76
N LEU A 23 -1.72 38.78 8.12
CA LEU A 23 -0.95 37.67 7.54
C LEU A 23 0.03 38.14 6.45
N ALA A 24 -0.43 39.02 5.56
CA ALA A 24 0.41 39.59 4.51
C ALA A 24 1.55 40.47 5.07
N LEU A 25 1.32 41.17 6.19
CA LEU A 25 2.31 41.99 6.90
C LEU A 25 3.28 41.15 7.75
N TRP A 26 2.84 40.04 8.35
CA TRP A 26 3.71 39.14 9.11
C TRP A 26 4.69 38.38 8.22
N ALA A 27 4.27 38.02 7.01
CA ALA A 27 5.17 37.48 5.98
C ALA A 27 6.30 38.48 5.59
N GLU A 28 6.09 39.79 5.78
CA GLU A 28 7.13 40.81 5.53
C GLU A 28 8.10 40.98 6.71
N GLN A 29 7.63 40.91 7.96
CA GLN A 29 8.46 41.17 9.15
C GLN A 29 9.49 40.07 9.46
N GLU A 30 9.22 38.81 9.12
CA GLU A 30 10.17 37.70 9.36
C GLU A 30 11.29 37.60 8.29
N SER A 31 11.20 38.36 7.19
CA SER A 31 12.23 38.38 6.14
C SER A 31 13.58 38.99 6.57
N GLY A 32 13.62 39.66 7.73
CA GLY A 32 14.78 40.41 8.24
C GLY A 32 15.53 39.82 9.44
N THR A 33 15.09 38.71 10.04
CA THR A 33 15.71 38.14 11.25
C THR A 33 16.08 36.67 11.08
N SER A 34 17.36 36.35 11.33
CA SER A 34 17.96 35.01 11.31
C SER A 34 17.06 33.91 11.88
N ALA A 35 16.95 32.82 11.11
CA ALA A 35 16.23 31.58 11.39
C ALA A 35 16.50 30.99 12.79
N THR A 36 15.58 31.24 13.71
CA THR A 36 15.45 30.55 15.00
C THR A 36 14.56 29.32 14.88
N LYS A 37 15.03 28.20 15.45
CA LYS A 37 14.47 26.84 15.37
C LYS A 37 13.24 26.63 16.27
N GLY A 38 12.16 27.36 16.00
CA GLY A 38 10.82 27.14 16.54
C GLY A 38 9.78 27.22 15.43
N GLN A 39 8.56 26.76 15.68
CA GLN A 39 7.43 27.03 14.79
C GLN A 39 7.31 28.56 14.65
N THR A 40 7.29 29.07 13.43
CA THR A 40 7.17 30.51 13.23
C THR A 40 5.84 30.99 13.79
N ILE A 41 5.77 32.25 14.22
CA ILE A 41 4.49 32.82 14.67
C ILE A 41 3.47 32.69 13.52
N THR A 42 3.95 32.86 12.29
CA THR A 42 3.21 32.66 11.05
C THR A 42 2.56 31.27 10.96
N GLU A 43 3.31 30.18 11.15
CA GLU A 43 2.77 28.80 11.13
C GLU A 43 1.75 28.54 12.24
N GLN A 44 2.00 29.03 13.46
CA GLN A 44 1.04 28.88 14.56
C GLN A 44 -0.28 29.60 14.29
N VAL A 45 -0.21 30.79 13.71
CA VAL A 45 -1.38 31.57 13.30
C VAL A 45 -2.14 30.84 12.20
N LEU A 46 -1.45 30.33 11.16
CA LEU A 46 -2.09 29.61 10.06
C LEU A 46 -2.85 28.38 10.57
N GLN A 47 -2.28 27.62 11.51
CA GLN A 47 -2.95 26.45 12.10
C GLN A 47 -4.17 26.83 12.95
N ILE A 48 -4.09 27.89 13.76
CA ILE A 48 -5.24 28.40 14.51
C ILE A 48 -6.33 28.86 13.54
N MET A 49 -5.94 29.55 12.46
CA MET A 49 -6.87 29.99 11.43
C MET A 49 -7.53 28.82 10.72
N GLU A 50 -6.80 27.74 10.42
CA GLU A 50 -7.36 26.51 9.83
C GLU A 50 -8.48 25.95 10.68
N VAL A 51 -8.25 25.80 11.99
CA VAL A 51 -9.26 25.28 12.93
C VAL A 51 -10.49 26.18 12.97
N ILE A 52 -10.30 27.50 13.04
CA ILE A 52 -11.43 28.45 13.09
C ILE A 52 -12.21 28.45 11.77
N LEU A 53 -11.52 28.49 10.63
CA LEU A 53 -12.11 28.52 9.30
C LEU A 53 -12.88 27.23 9.00
N LEU A 54 -12.31 26.08 9.39
CA LEU A 54 -12.96 24.78 9.26
C LEU A 54 -14.22 24.70 10.12
N GLU A 55 -14.14 25.08 11.41
CA GLU A 55 -15.29 25.09 12.31
C GLU A 55 -16.39 26.04 11.84
N ALA A 56 -16.00 27.22 11.33
CA ALA A 56 -16.93 28.17 10.72
C ALA A 56 -17.60 27.56 9.49
N SER A 57 -16.85 26.85 8.64
CA SER A 57 -17.38 26.24 7.40
C SER A 57 -18.44 25.15 7.64
N ASN A 58 -18.48 24.59 8.86
CA ASN A 58 -19.49 23.64 9.30
C ASN A 58 -20.76 24.31 9.86
N GLN A 59 -20.78 25.64 10.01
CA GLN A 59 -21.97 26.39 10.40
C GLN A 59 -22.96 26.51 9.23
N PRO A 60 -24.26 26.76 9.50
CA PRO A 60 -25.25 27.02 8.44
C PRO A 60 -24.80 28.12 7.46
N ALA A 61 -25.14 27.96 6.18
CA ALA A 61 -24.64 28.82 5.09
C ALA A 61 -24.85 30.32 5.33
N GLU A 62 -25.97 30.73 5.92
CA GLU A 62 -26.24 32.13 6.27
C GLU A 62 -25.22 32.69 7.28
N LYS A 63 -24.92 31.93 8.34
CA LYS A 63 -23.93 32.32 9.36
C LYS A 63 -22.52 32.32 8.81
N PHE A 64 -22.19 31.33 7.98
CA PHE A 64 -20.88 31.29 7.33
C PHE A 64 -20.70 32.48 6.37
N ARG A 65 -21.77 32.89 5.66
CA ARG A 65 -21.72 34.05 4.77
C ARG A 65 -21.49 35.36 5.51
N GLU A 66 -22.04 35.50 6.71
CA GLU A 66 -21.74 36.64 7.59
C GLU A 66 -20.29 36.61 8.08
N PHE A 67 -19.78 35.42 8.44
CA PHE A 67 -18.39 35.21 8.83
C PHE A 67 -17.41 35.48 7.68
N SER A 68 -17.69 35.03 6.45
CA SER A 68 -16.83 35.21 5.27
C SER A 68 -16.60 36.69 4.90
N LYS A 69 -17.56 37.58 5.24
CA LYS A 69 -17.39 39.04 5.11
C LYS A 69 -16.31 39.61 6.05
N LEU A 70 -15.99 38.90 7.12
CA LEU A 70 -14.93 39.26 8.07
C LEU A 70 -13.56 38.71 7.61
N CYS A 71 -13.54 37.77 6.67
CA CYS A 71 -12.34 37.19 6.08
C CYS A 71 -11.80 38.02 4.90
N GLY A 72 -11.78 39.34 5.05
CA GLY A 72 -11.25 40.29 4.06
C GLY A 72 -12.03 40.42 2.76
N ASP A 73 -11.51 41.18 1.80
CA ASP A 73 -12.10 41.39 0.47
C ASP A 73 -11.30 40.69 -0.64
N LYS A 74 -11.72 40.88 -1.90
CA LYS A 74 -11.07 40.31 -3.08
C LYS A 74 -9.62 40.79 -3.23
N ASP A 75 -9.35 42.07 -3.00
CA ASP A 75 -8.01 42.63 -3.19
C ASP A 75 -7.03 42.03 -2.17
N GLN A 76 -7.50 41.77 -0.95
CA GLN A 76 -6.74 41.06 0.07
C GLN A 76 -6.50 39.58 -0.28
N LEU A 77 -7.48 38.90 -0.88
CA LEU A 77 -7.28 37.54 -1.40
C LEU A 77 -6.23 37.51 -2.51
N MET A 78 -6.27 38.47 -3.45
CA MET A 78 -5.29 38.58 -4.52
C MET A 78 -3.89 38.89 -3.97
N LEU A 79 -3.78 39.78 -2.98
CA LEU A 79 -2.51 40.06 -2.30
C LEU A 79 -1.93 38.80 -1.65
N LEU A 80 -2.77 37.93 -1.09
CA LEU A 80 -2.34 36.66 -0.50
C LEU A 80 -1.84 35.67 -1.56
N LEU A 81 -2.54 35.58 -2.69
CA LEU A 81 -2.13 34.76 -3.84
C LEU A 81 -0.79 35.24 -4.41
N ASP A 82 -0.55 36.55 -4.46
CA ASP A 82 0.73 37.11 -4.90
C ASP A 82 1.88 36.74 -3.95
N ARG A 83 1.60 36.42 -2.67
CA ARG A 83 2.64 35.97 -1.72
C ARG A 83 3.19 34.58 -2.02
N ILE A 84 2.54 33.77 -2.88
CA ILE A 84 3.11 32.52 -3.41
C ILE A 84 4.50 32.78 -4.02
N ASN A 85 4.70 33.97 -4.60
CA ASN A 85 5.94 34.36 -5.25
C ASN A 85 6.96 35.02 -4.31
N SER A 86 6.62 35.20 -3.03
CA SER A 86 7.54 35.83 -2.07
C SER A 86 8.71 34.90 -1.72
N PRO A 87 9.93 35.43 -1.57
CA PRO A 87 11.10 34.62 -1.21
C PRO A 87 10.93 33.84 0.11
N PHE A 88 10.21 34.42 1.06
CA PHE A 88 9.91 33.79 2.35
C PHE A 88 8.99 32.57 2.21
N VAL A 89 7.87 32.72 1.49
CA VAL A 89 6.93 31.60 1.28
C VAL A 89 7.57 30.53 0.38
N ARG A 90 8.34 30.92 -0.64
CA ARG A 90 9.05 29.97 -1.52
C ARG A 90 10.16 29.19 -0.82
N SER A 91 10.78 29.77 0.22
CA SER A 91 11.79 29.06 1.01
C SER A 91 11.19 28.18 2.12
N ASN A 92 9.91 28.36 2.45
CA ASN A 92 9.21 27.62 3.49
C ASN A 92 7.99 26.86 2.92
N ASN A 93 8.23 25.64 2.45
CA ASN A 93 7.18 24.82 1.82
C ASN A 93 6.04 24.46 2.79
N SER A 94 6.28 24.39 4.11
CA SER A 94 5.22 24.20 5.13
C SER A 94 4.21 25.35 5.09
N ILE A 95 4.70 26.58 5.17
CA ILE A 95 3.90 27.81 5.13
C ILE A 95 3.14 27.91 3.81
N LEU A 96 3.79 27.60 2.68
CA LEU A 96 3.12 27.60 1.38
C LEU A 96 1.93 26.63 1.36
N GLN A 97 2.12 25.41 1.85
CA GLN A 97 1.06 24.38 1.87
C GLN A 97 -0.08 24.74 2.83
N GLU A 98 0.23 25.20 4.04
CA GLU A 98 -0.77 25.65 5.02
C GLU A 98 -1.57 26.84 4.46
N LEU A 99 -0.88 27.82 3.87
CA LEU A 99 -1.51 28.98 3.23
C LEU A 99 -2.48 28.56 2.13
N MET A 100 -2.07 27.64 1.25
CA MET A 100 -2.92 27.15 0.15
C MET A 100 -4.17 26.41 0.64
N ARG A 101 -4.11 25.73 1.80
CA ARG A 101 -5.29 25.08 2.40
C ARG A 101 -6.30 26.05 2.98
N LEU A 102 -5.87 27.23 3.42
CA LEU A 102 -6.76 28.25 3.97
C LEU A 102 -7.52 29.03 2.90
N ILE A 103 -6.91 29.22 1.73
CA ILE A 103 -7.45 30.04 0.64
C ILE A 103 -8.89 29.68 0.25
N PRO A 104 -9.27 28.39 0.07
CA PRO A 104 -10.66 28.01 -0.18
C PRO A 104 -11.64 28.59 0.84
N PHE A 105 -11.32 28.48 2.14
CA PHE A 105 -12.19 28.96 3.22
C PHE A 105 -12.38 30.47 3.20
N MET A 106 -11.37 31.23 2.79
CA MET A 106 -11.48 32.69 2.67
C MET A 106 -12.29 33.13 1.45
N ALA A 107 -12.35 32.28 0.42
CA ALA A 107 -13.13 32.53 -0.79
C ALA A 107 -14.59 32.06 -0.66
N PHE A 108 -14.88 31.04 0.15
CA PHE A 108 -16.21 30.47 0.30
C PHE A 108 -17.31 31.50 0.62
N GLY A 109 -18.50 31.29 0.07
CA GLY A 109 -19.68 32.13 0.30
C GLY A 109 -19.68 33.48 -0.45
N ASP A 110 -18.56 33.84 -1.12
CA ASP A 110 -18.39 35.05 -1.93
C ASP A 110 -18.01 34.70 -3.37
N GLU A 111 -18.93 34.98 -4.29
CA GLU A 111 -18.77 34.63 -5.71
C GLU A 111 -17.67 35.41 -6.42
N GLU A 112 -17.42 36.65 -5.98
CA GLU A 112 -16.38 37.48 -6.58
C GLU A 112 -14.99 36.94 -6.20
N LYS A 113 -14.81 36.54 -4.94
CA LYS A 113 -13.57 35.90 -4.46
C LYS A 113 -13.33 34.54 -5.11
N MET A 114 -14.35 33.68 -5.19
CA MET A 114 -14.24 32.37 -5.84
C MET A 114 -13.88 32.50 -7.33
N THR A 115 -14.48 33.48 -8.02
CA THR A 115 -14.15 33.77 -9.43
C THR A 115 -12.71 34.28 -9.58
N ALA A 116 -12.27 35.17 -8.69
CA ALA A 116 -10.90 35.70 -8.70
C ALA A 116 -9.86 34.57 -8.48
N LEU A 117 -10.13 33.66 -7.53
CA LEU A 117 -9.29 32.50 -7.27
C LEU A 117 -9.10 31.61 -8.50
N ILE A 118 -10.21 31.25 -9.16
CA ILE A 118 -10.17 30.42 -10.39
C ILE A 118 -9.39 31.14 -11.50
N ASN A 119 -9.66 32.43 -11.71
CA ASN A 119 -9.00 33.21 -12.75
C ASN A 119 -7.50 33.42 -12.51
N HIS A 120 -7.05 33.44 -11.25
CA HIS A 120 -5.63 33.53 -10.91
C HIS A 120 -4.86 32.29 -11.38
N PHE A 121 -5.42 31.09 -11.20
CA PHE A 121 -4.72 29.84 -11.53
C PHE A 121 -4.92 29.37 -12.98
N LYS A 122 -6.00 29.80 -13.63
CA LYS A 122 -6.34 29.40 -15.00
C LYS A 122 -5.21 29.54 -16.04
N PRO A 123 -4.37 30.61 -16.03
CA PRO A 123 -3.25 30.74 -16.97
C PRO A 123 -2.18 29.64 -16.84
N TYR A 124 -2.08 28.99 -15.69
CA TYR A 124 -1.12 27.92 -15.43
C TYR A 124 -1.64 26.53 -15.83
N LEU A 125 -2.91 26.41 -16.24
CA LEU A 125 -3.55 25.14 -16.62
C LEU A 125 -3.48 24.85 -18.12
N ASP A 126 -2.59 25.55 -18.85
CA ASP A 126 -2.24 25.21 -20.23
C ASP A 126 -1.26 24.04 -20.24
N PHE A 127 -1.80 22.84 -20.12
CA PHE A 127 -1.02 21.60 -20.02
C PHE A 127 -0.21 21.29 -21.28
N ALA A 128 -0.69 21.71 -22.46
CA ALA A 128 0.03 21.52 -23.71
C ALA A 128 1.30 22.37 -23.74
N LYS A 129 1.17 23.67 -23.41
CA LYS A 129 2.32 24.56 -23.24
C LYS A 129 3.27 24.02 -22.17
N TYR A 130 2.75 23.61 -21.01
CA TYR A 130 3.53 23.14 -19.87
C TYR A 130 4.43 21.93 -20.21
N ASP A 131 3.95 21.01 -21.05
CA ASP A 131 4.73 19.84 -21.45
C ASP A 131 5.77 20.13 -22.54
N GLU A 132 5.61 21.21 -23.29
CA GLU A 132 6.62 21.69 -24.23
C GLU A 132 7.71 22.49 -23.51
N GLU A 133 7.28 23.45 -22.69
CA GLU A 133 8.13 24.30 -21.88
C GLU A 133 7.42 24.73 -20.59
N HIS A 134 8.13 24.63 -19.47
CA HIS A 134 7.64 25.19 -18.22
C HIS A 134 8.79 25.72 -17.38
N THR A 135 8.45 26.71 -16.57
CA THR A 135 9.30 27.27 -15.53
C THR A 135 9.03 26.58 -14.19
N GLN A 136 10.00 26.64 -13.28
CA GLN A 136 9.79 26.19 -11.90
C GLN A 136 8.62 26.92 -11.23
N ASP A 137 8.40 28.18 -11.60
CA ASP A 137 7.30 29.01 -11.11
C ASP A 137 5.94 28.47 -11.56
N GLU A 138 5.79 28.11 -12.84
CA GLU A 138 4.57 27.47 -13.34
C GLU A 138 4.29 26.15 -12.62
N SER A 139 5.33 25.33 -12.38
CA SER A 139 5.20 24.08 -11.60
C SER A 139 4.69 24.32 -10.18
N VAL A 140 5.18 25.37 -9.51
CA VAL A 140 4.72 25.75 -8.17
C VAL A 140 3.25 26.18 -8.20
N HIS A 141 2.82 27.00 -9.15
CA HIS A 141 1.44 27.46 -9.21
C HIS A 141 0.45 26.33 -9.52
N ILE A 142 0.79 25.39 -10.40
CA ILE A 142 -0.03 24.21 -10.66
C ILE A 142 -0.12 23.32 -9.41
N ASP A 143 0.99 23.12 -8.69
CA ASP A 143 0.98 22.36 -7.43
C ASP A 143 0.14 23.07 -6.35
N CYS A 144 0.26 24.39 -6.22
CA CYS A 144 -0.58 25.19 -5.33
C CYS A 144 -2.06 25.02 -5.64
N PHE A 145 -2.43 25.01 -6.92
CA PHE A 145 -3.82 24.80 -7.32
C PHE A 145 -4.32 23.39 -6.98
N CYS A 146 -3.48 22.37 -7.13
CA CYS A 146 -3.76 21.01 -6.65
C CYS A 146 -4.03 20.98 -5.13
N VAL A 147 -3.22 21.71 -4.34
CA VAL A 147 -3.38 21.79 -2.88
C VAL A 147 -4.68 22.52 -2.50
N ILE A 148 -4.98 23.63 -3.18
CA ILE A 148 -6.24 24.37 -3.02
C ILE A 148 -7.43 23.46 -3.33
N ALA A 149 -7.39 22.73 -4.44
CA ALA A 149 -8.45 21.79 -4.83
C ALA A 149 -8.67 20.71 -3.75
N ALA A 150 -7.59 20.18 -3.16
CA ALA A 150 -7.68 19.19 -2.09
C ALA A 150 -8.33 19.74 -0.81
N GLY A 151 -8.12 21.04 -0.52
CA GLY A 151 -8.70 21.76 0.61
C GLY A 151 -10.16 22.18 0.43
N ILE A 152 -10.79 21.87 -0.71
CA ILE A 152 -12.21 22.19 -0.91
C ILE A 152 -13.09 21.17 -0.17
N GLU A 153 -13.85 21.66 0.82
CA GLU A 153 -14.72 20.83 1.65
C GLU A 153 -15.94 20.25 0.90
N ASN A 154 -16.54 19.20 1.47
CA ASN A 154 -17.76 18.55 0.97
C ASN A 154 -19.03 19.13 1.62
N ASN A 155 -19.09 20.45 1.76
CA ASN A 155 -20.26 21.20 2.24
C ASN A 155 -20.84 22.05 1.10
N GLU A 156 -21.94 22.75 1.36
CA GLU A 156 -22.65 23.58 0.36
C GLU A 156 -21.74 24.61 -0.32
N ASN A 157 -20.87 25.27 0.45
CA ASN A 157 -19.93 26.27 -0.08
C ASN A 157 -18.82 25.65 -0.93
N GLY A 158 -18.26 24.53 -0.49
CA GLY A 158 -17.25 23.80 -1.25
C GLY A 158 -17.82 23.22 -2.55
N ASN A 159 -19.06 22.76 -2.54
CA ASN A 159 -19.75 22.31 -3.76
C ASN A 159 -19.98 23.47 -4.75
N LYS A 160 -20.36 24.67 -4.28
CA LYS A 160 -20.46 25.85 -5.15
C LYS A 160 -19.11 26.18 -5.82
N LEU A 161 -17.99 26.08 -5.11
CA LEU A 161 -16.67 26.29 -5.74
C LEU A 161 -16.35 25.19 -6.76
N LYS A 162 -16.71 23.93 -6.49
CA LYS A 162 -16.55 22.81 -7.45
C LYS A 162 -17.42 23.00 -8.70
N ASP A 163 -18.66 23.46 -8.54
CA ASP A 163 -19.53 23.86 -9.65
C ASP A 163 -18.86 24.95 -10.50
N MET A 164 -18.31 25.99 -9.86
CA MET A 164 -17.61 27.05 -10.58
C MET A 164 -16.35 26.55 -11.29
N ILE A 165 -15.58 25.62 -10.71
CA ILE A 165 -14.44 24.97 -11.37
C ILE A 165 -14.88 24.20 -12.61
N LEU A 166 -16.02 23.49 -12.52
CA LEU A 166 -16.62 22.76 -13.63
C LEU A 166 -17.10 23.71 -14.73
N ASP A 167 -17.87 24.74 -14.37
CA ASP A 167 -18.44 25.75 -15.29
C ASP A 167 -17.37 26.59 -15.99
N ASN A 168 -16.25 26.87 -15.32
CA ASN A 168 -15.10 27.57 -15.92
C ASN A 168 -14.27 26.69 -16.86
N GLY A 169 -14.66 25.42 -17.04
CA GLY A 169 -14.09 24.48 -18.00
C GLY A 169 -12.79 23.81 -17.55
N ILE A 170 -12.40 23.92 -16.27
CA ILE A 170 -11.12 23.36 -15.79
C ILE A 170 -11.13 21.83 -15.88
N VAL A 171 -12.21 21.19 -15.40
CA VAL A 171 -12.38 19.73 -15.49
C VAL A 171 -12.37 19.28 -16.96
N LYS A 172 -12.99 20.07 -17.83
CA LYS A 172 -13.01 19.80 -19.27
C LYS A 172 -11.62 19.88 -19.89
N LEU A 173 -10.81 20.89 -19.54
CA LEU A 173 -9.41 20.99 -20.00
C LEU A 173 -8.60 19.74 -19.63
N CYS A 174 -8.77 19.22 -18.41
CA CYS A 174 -8.13 17.99 -17.97
C CYS A 174 -8.56 16.76 -18.78
N ILE A 175 -9.88 16.61 -19.02
CA ILE A 175 -10.43 15.50 -19.81
C ILE A 175 -9.95 15.58 -21.26
N ASP A 176 -10.10 16.74 -21.88
CA ASP A 176 -9.70 16.98 -23.27
C ASP A 176 -8.20 16.70 -23.45
N TYR A 177 -7.36 17.13 -22.51
CA TYR A 177 -5.93 16.86 -22.55
C TYR A 177 -5.62 15.35 -22.52
N ILE A 178 -6.22 14.59 -21.58
CA ILE A 178 -6.01 13.15 -21.46
C ILE A 178 -6.48 12.45 -22.75
N LEU A 179 -7.64 12.82 -23.29
CA LEU A 179 -8.18 12.19 -24.50
C LEU A 179 -7.35 12.50 -25.74
N GLN A 180 -6.79 13.71 -25.86
CA GLN A 180 -5.98 14.11 -27.01
C GLN A 180 -4.58 13.48 -26.99
N ASN A 181 -4.00 13.26 -25.82
CA ASN A 181 -2.62 12.78 -25.67
C ASN A 181 -2.52 11.27 -25.38
N SER A 182 -3.61 10.63 -24.93
CA SER A 182 -3.61 9.18 -24.70
C SER A 182 -3.66 8.41 -26.02
N PRO A 183 -2.91 7.30 -26.14
CA PRO A 183 -3.03 6.41 -27.28
C PRO A 183 -4.44 5.80 -27.40
N VAL A 184 -4.89 5.54 -28.63
CA VAL A 184 -6.16 4.85 -28.88
C VAL A 184 -6.12 3.45 -28.24
N ILE A 185 -7.07 3.20 -27.33
CA ILE A 185 -7.20 1.92 -26.63
C ILE A 185 -7.68 0.85 -27.60
N LYS A 186 -6.75 0.00 -28.07
CA LYS A 186 -7.05 -1.17 -28.92
C LYS A 186 -7.33 -2.44 -28.10
N THR A 187 -6.84 -2.49 -26.87
CA THR A 187 -7.02 -3.59 -25.91
C THR A 187 -6.98 -3.01 -24.51
N LEU A 188 -7.69 -3.58 -23.54
CA LEU A 188 -7.63 -3.19 -22.12
C LEU A 188 -6.44 -3.84 -21.37
N LEU A 189 -5.71 -4.76 -22.01
CA LEU A 189 -4.56 -5.46 -21.43
C LEU A 189 -3.28 -4.62 -21.44
N PRO A 190 -2.37 -4.73 -20.47
CA PRO A 190 -1.12 -3.97 -20.42
C PRO A 190 -0.06 -4.56 -21.37
N THR A 191 -0.43 -4.88 -22.61
CA THR A 191 0.48 -5.52 -23.59
C THR A 191 1.03 -4.56 -24.63
N ASP A 192 0.58 -3.32 -24.61
CA ASP A 192 0.97 -2.22 -25.48
C ASP A 192 1.69 -1.10 -24.71
N VAL A 193 2.31 -1.41 -23.56
CA VAL A 193 2.97 -0.43 -22.66
C VAL A 193 3.95 0.49 -23.41
N ALA A 194 4.64 -0.02 -24.43
CA ALA A 194 5.54 0.78 -25.26
C ALA A 194 4.84 1.95 -25.97
N ASN A 195 3.56 1.81 -26.33
CA ASN A 195 2.78 2.87 -26.97
C ASN A 195 2.32 3.94 -25.98
N TRP A 196 2.31 3.63 -24.68
CA TRP A 196 1.87 4.52 -23.62
C TRP A 196 3.03 5.28 -22.98
N LYS A 197 4.27 4.89 -23.25
CA LYS A 197 5.48 5.45 -22.64
C LYS A 197 5.55 6.98 -22.78
N ASP A 198 5.38 7.49 -24.01
CA ASP A 198 5.46 8.93 -24.30
C ASP A 198 4.39 9.74 -23.56
N PHE A 199 3.22 9.14 -23.31
CA PHE A 199 2.15 9.76 -22.54
C PHE A 199 2.43 9.71 -21.03
N LEU A 200 2.95 8.59 -20.53
CA LEU A 200 3.31 8.40 -19.11
C LEU A 200 4.44 9.30 -18.64
N GLU A 201 5.31 9.76 -19.56
CA GLU A 201 6.44 10.65 -19.28
C GLU A 201 6.05 12.14 -19.34
N LYS A 202 4.81 12.48 -19.69
CA LYS A 202 4.32 13.88 -19.74
C LYS A 202 4.32 14.54 -18.35
N PRO A 203 5.07 15.64 -18.14
CA PRO A 203 5.14 16.34 -16.85
C PRO A 203 3.78 16.74 -16.26
N SER A 204 2.85 17.20 -17.10
CA SER A 204 1.51 17.66 -16.70
C SER A 204 0.60 16.54 -16.20
N LEU A 205 0.81 15.29 -16.65
CA LEU A 205 -0.12 14.19 -16.43
C LEU A 205 -0.37 13.92 -14.94
N SER A 206 0.69 13.95 -14.13
CA SER A 206 0.58 13.76 -12.68
C SER A 206 -0.30 14.83 -12.02
N TYR A 207 -0.15 16.10 -12.44
CA TYR A 207 -0.95 17.22 -11.95
C TYR A 207 -2.41 17.12 -12.40
N ILE A 208 -2.66 16.74 -13.65
CA ILE A 208 -4.02 16.58 -14.19
C ILE A 208 -4.78 15.51 -13.41
N LEU A 209 -4.17 14.34 -13.21
CA LEU A 209 -4.80 13.24 -12.46
C LEU A 209 -5.03 13.62 -10.99
N ARG A 210 -4.07 14.31 -10.36
CA ARG A 210 -4.23 14.86 -9.00
C ARG A 210 -5.37 15.85 -8.94
N LEU A 211 -5.45 16.81 -9.88
CA LEU A 211 -6.51 17.82 -9.92
C LEU A 211 -7.90 17.17 -10.07
N LEU A 212 -8.05 16.22 -10.99
CA LEU A 212 -9.30 15.47 -11.16
C LEU A 212 -9.68 14.66 -9.92
N THR A 213 -8.70 14.12 -9.20
CA THR A 213 -8.91 13.41 -7.92
C THR A 213 -9.32 14.39 -6.82
N GLN A 214 -8.69 15.57 -6.78
CA GLN A 214 -8.78 16.56 -5.70
C GLN A 214 -9.99 17.49 -5.81
N VAL A 215 -10.49 17.77 -7.02
CA VAL A 215 -11.80 18.43 -7.26
C VAL A 215 -12.98 17.51 -6.81
N ARG A 216 -12.63 16.33 -6.28
CA ARG A 216 -13.33 15.30 -5.50
C ARG A 216 -14.29 14.40 -6.24
N THR A 217 -13.81 13.17 -6.35
CA THR A 217 -14.59 11.97 -6.56
C THR A 217 -14.50 11.18 -5.23
N GLY A 218 -15.57 10.91 -4.50
CA GLY A 218 -15.50 10.11 -3.27
C GLY A 218 -16.90 9.79 -2.78
N VAL A 219 -17.06 9.01 -1.71
CA VAL A 219 -18.39 8.52 -1.25
C VAL A 219 -19.33 9.67 -0.78
N ALA A 220 -18.79 10.89 -0.60
CA ALA A 220 -19.54 12.14 -0.43
C ALA A 220 -19.05 13.23 -1.43
N GLY A 221 -18.69 12.82 -2.66
CA GLY A 221 -18.05 13.65 -3.69
C GLY A 221 -19.02 14.52 -4.51
N HIS A 222 -18.48 15.27 -5.47
CA HIS A 222 -19.26 16.15 -6.32
C HIS A 222 -19.84 15.40 -7.53
N THR A 223 -21.12 15.02 -7.44
CA THR A 223 -21.81 14.20 -8.45
C THR A 223 -21.66 14.70 -9.89
N PRO A 224 -21.80 16.00 -10.21
CA PRO A 224 -21.61 16.50 -11.58
C PRO A 224 -20.20 16.20 -12.12
N THR A 225 -19.15 16.44 -11.33
CA THR A 225 -17.76 16.16 -11.72
C THR A 225 -17.54 14.66 -11.91
N GLN A 226 -18.04 13.82 -10.99
CA GLN A 226 -17.92 12.36 -11.08
C GLN A 226 -18.54 11.82 -12.37
N LEU A 227 -19.72 12.31 -12.74
CA LEU A 227 -20.41 11.85 -13.95
C LEU A 227 -19.67 12.26 -15.23
N VAL A 228 -19.16 13.49 -15.30
CA VAL A 228 -18.44 14.02 -16.47
C VAL A 228 -17.10 13.31 -16.66
N VAL A 229 -16.33 13.11 -15.59
CA VAL A 229 -15.05 12.36 -15.66
C VAL A 229 -15.31 10.87 -15.94
N GLY A 230 -16.29 10.28 -15.25
CA GLY A 230 -16.67 8.88 -15.38
C GLY A 230 -17.32 8.52 -16.73
N SER A 231 -17.85 9.47 -17.49
CA SER A 231 -18.38 9.18 -18.83
C SER A 231 -17.29 8.97 -19.87
N GLU A 232 -16.13 9.60 -19.71
CA GLU A 232 -15.13 9.72 -20.79
C GLU A 232 -13.80 9.05 -20.48
N LEU A 233 -13.37 9.02 -19.21
CA LEU A 233 -12.00 8.63 -18.88
C LEU A 233 -11.82 7.22 -18.32
N ILE A 234 -12.88 6.48 -17.95
CA ILE A 234 -12.77 5.18 -17.24
C ILE A 234 -11.80 4.21 -17.93
N ALA A 235 -11.92 4.03 -19.24
CA ALA A 235 -11.08 3.09 -19.97
C ALA A 235 -9.59 3.52 -20.00
N VAL A 236 -9.33 4.83 -20.11
CA VAL A 236 -7.97 5.39 -20.09
C VAL A 236 -7.38 5.29 -18.69
N LEU A 237 -8.16 5.60 -17.65
CA LEU A 237 -7.72 5.50 -16.25
C LEU A 237 -7.43 4.06 -15.84
N HIS A 238 -8.27 3.11 -16.23
CA HIS A 238 -8.04 1.67 -15.98
C HIS A 238 -6.77 1.15 -16.69
N LYS A 239 -6.39 1.78 -17.80
CA LYS A 239 -5.12 1.52 -18.47
C LYS A 239 -3.93 2.07 -17.70
N LEU A 240 -4.04 3.31 -17.24
CA LEU A 240 -3.02 3.97 -16.43
C LEU A 240 -2.81 3.26 -15.09
N GLU A 241 -3.87 2.79 -14.43
CA GLU A 241 -3.83 1.98 -13.19
C GLU A 241 -2.92 0.75 -13.32
N GLN A 242 -2.88 0.14 -14.50
CA GLN A 242 -2.06 -1.05 -14.77
C GLN A 242 -0.62 -0.72 -15.21
N ALA A 243 -0.27 0.55 -15.35
CA ALA A 243 1.06 0.98 -15.80
C ALA A 243 2.03 1.18 -14.63
N SER A 244 3.27 0.71 -14.80
CA SER A 244 4.39 1.02 -13.90
C SER A 244 5.16 2.22 -14.46
N SER A 245 5.31 3.29 -13.69
CA SER A 245 5.99 4.53 -14.09
C SER A 245 6.76 5.14 -12.91
N ASP A 246 7.87 5.82 -13.19
CA ASP A 246 8.69 6.49 -12.17
C ASP A 246 7.97 7.63 -11.43
N GLN A 247 6.95 8.25 -12.05
CA GLN A 247 6.11 9.29 -11.44
C GLN A 247 4.87 8.74 -10.70
N HIS A 248 4.81 7.42 -10.46
CA HIS A 248 3.69 6.77 -9.78
C HIS A 248 2.29 7.00 -10.41
N ILE A 249 2.23 7.23 -11.74
CA ILE A 249 0.98 7.49 -12.49
C ILE A 249 -0.08 6.42 -12.25
N GLY A 250 0.31 5.14 -12.17
CA GLY A 250 -0.63 4.05 -11.90
C GLY A 250 -1.34 4.20 -10.55
N THR A 251 -0.62 4.63 -9.50
CA THR A 251 -1.21 4.90 -8.19
C THR A 251 -2.13 6.12 -8.21
N VAL A 252 -1.77 7.18 -8.93
CA VAL A 252 -2.63 8.38 -9.05
C VAL A 252 -3.91 8.06 -9.84
N ALA A 253 -3.82 7.22 -10.88
CA ALA A 253 -4.96 6.75 -11.65
C ALA A 253 -5.88 5.82 -10.85
N GLU A 254 -5.31 4.90 -10.05
CA GLU A 254 -6.05 4.05 -9.11
C GLU A 254 -6.82 4.91 -8.10
N ASN A 255 -6.15 5.90 -7.50
CA ASN A 255 -6.77 6.83 -6.57
C ASN A 255 -7.95 7.56 -7.21
N LEU A 256 -7.81 8.03 -8.46
CA LEU A 256 -8.90 8.69 -9.20
C LEU A 256 -10.08 7.75 -9.46
N LEU A 257 -9.84 6.49 -9.84
CA LEU A 257 -10.89 5.49 -10.05
C LEU A 257 -11.64 5.15 -8.76
N GLU A 258 -10.91 4.96 -7.67
CA GLU A 258 -11.49 4.70 -6.34
C GLU A 258 -12.35 5.87 -5.90
N ALA A 259 -11.82 7.08 -6.08
CA ALA A 259 -12.50 8.32 -5.83
C ALA A 259 -13.80 8.39 -6.70
N LEU A 260 -13.74 8.02 -7.99
CA LEU A 260 -14.91 7.95 -8.90
C LEU A 260 -15.97 6.92 -8.48
N SER A 261 -15.58 5.83 -7.82
CA SER A 261 -16.49 4.76 -7.38
C SER A 261 -17.53 5.22 -6.34
N GLY A 262 -17.37 6.41 -5.74
CA GLY A 262 -18.37 6.99 -4.84
C GLY A 262 -19.72 7.31 -5.49
N ASN A 263 -19.82 7.24 -6.82
CA ASN A 263 -21.09 7.32 -7.56
C ASN A 263 -21.47 5.96 -8.15
N ASP A 264 -22.66 5.45 -7.82
CA ASP A 264 -23.13 4.12 -8.24
C ASP A 264 -23.01 3.87 -9.75
N LYS A 265 -23.42 4.83 -10.60
CA LYS A 265 -23.38 4.68 -12.07
C LYS A 265 -21.96 4.62 -12.62
N VAL A 266 -21.03 5.32 -11.99
CA VAL A 266 -19.62 5.34 -12.39
C VAL A 266 -18.94 4.08 -11.86
N SER A 267 -19.27 3.67 -10.63
CA SER A 267 -18.80 2.43 -10.01
C SER A 267 -19.14 1.19 -10.83
N GLU A 268 -20.39 1.07 -11.32
CA GLU A 268 -20.81 -0.02 -12.20
C GLU A 268 -19.95 -0.10 -13.47
N LYS A 269 -19.65 1.04 -14.10
CA LYS A 269 -18.81 1.09 -15.31
C LYS A 269 -17.35 0.73 -15.03
N ILE A 270 -16.81 1.16 -13.88
CA ILE A 270 -15.45 0.81 -13.45
C ILE A 270 -15.34 -0.70 -13.25
N GLU A 271 -16.31 -1.27 -12.54
CA GLU A 271 -16.36 -2.71 -12.28
C GLU A 271 -16.55 -3.50 -13.58
N GLU A 272 -17.37 -3.04 -14.51
CA GLU A 272 -17.53 -3.64 -15.83
C GLU A 272 -16.19 -3.71 -16.59
N VAL A 273 -15.44 -2.61 -16.64
CA VAL A 273 -14.13 -2.55 -17.33
C VAL A 273 -13.08 -3.43 -16.63
N ARG A 274 -13.09 -3.50 -15.30
CA ARG A 274 -12.23 -4.41 -14.51
C ARG A 274 -12.59 -5.87 -14.76
N GLN A 275 -13.87 -6.22 -14.82
CA GLN A 275 -14.36 -7.57 -15.14
C GLN A 275 -14.03 -7.99 -16.57
N GLN A 276 -14.23 -7.10 -17.56
CA GLN A 276 -13.84 -7.35 -18.96
C GLN A 276 -12.33 -7.63 -19.07
N THR A 277 -11.51 -6.85 -18.35
CA THR A 277 -10.05 -7.06 -18.31
C THR A 277 -9.70 -8.39 -17.66
N LYS A 278 -10.37 -8.76 -16.57
CA LYS A 278 -10.21 -10.06 -15.90
C LYS A 278 -10.58 -11.22 -16.82
N ALA A 279 -11.70 -11.12 -17.55
CA ALA A 279 -12.15 -12.12 -18.51
C ALA A 279 -11.16 -12.28 -19.68
N GLU A 280 -10.63 -11.18 -20.21
CA GLU A 280 -9.67 -11.22 -21.31
C GLU A 280 -8.29 -11.75 -20.85
N LYS A 281 -7.85 -11.42 -19.62
CA LYS A 281 -6.67 -12.04 -18.98
C LYS A 281 -6.86 -13.55 -18.82
N LYS A 282 -8.03 -13.99 -18.32
CA LYS A 282 -8.42 -15.41 -18.18
C LYS A 282 -8.34 -16.15 -19.52
N LYS A 283 -8.95 -15.59 -20.57
CA LYS A 283 -8.94 -16.16 -21.93
C LYS A 283 -7.51 -16.29 -22.50
N ARG A 284 -6.65 -15.29 -22.29
CA ARG A 284 -5.26 -15.31 -22.77
C ARG A 284 -4.38 -16.27 -21.97
N ALA A 285 -4.58 -16.37 -20.66
CA ALA A 285 -3.92 -17.36 -19.81
C ALA A 285 -4.31 -18.78 -20.24
N MET A 286 -5.60 -19.03 -20.51
CA MET A 286 -6.08 -20.31 -21.06
C MET A 286 -5.45 -20.64 -22.42
N ALA A 287 -5.40 -19.67 -23.35
CA ALA A 287 -4.76 -19.89 -24.66
C ALA A 287 -3.24 -20.13 -24.55
N LYS A 288 -2.55 -19.48 -23.60
CA LYS A 288 -1.13 -19.72 -23.32
C LYS A 288 -0.92 -21.09 -22.68
N ARG A 289 -1.84 -21.51 -21.83
CA ARG A 289 -1.88 -22.84 -21.20
C ARG A 289 -2.11 -23.95 -22.22
N GLU A 290 -3.05 -23.80 -23.14
CA GLU A 290 -3.25 -24.72 -24.28
C GLU A 290 -2.00 -24.82 -25.16
N LYS A 291 -1.35 -23.69 -25.45
CA LYS A 291 -0.08 -23.67 -26.20
C LYS A 291 1.09 -24.32 -25.45
N GLN A 292 1.17 -24.14 -24.13
CA GLN A 292 2.22 -24.75 -23.30
C GLN A 292 1.98 -26.26 -23.10
N LEU A 293 0.71 -26.68 -22.95
CA LEU A 293 0.31 -28.08 -22.92
C LEU A 293 0.56 -28.77 -24.28
N GLY A 294 0.36 -28.07 -25.40
CA GLY A 294 0.76 -28.53 -26.73
C GLY A 294 2.28 -28.63 -26.92
N ALA A 295 3.06 -27.72 -26.31
CA ALA A 295 4.52 -27.72 -26.36
C ALA A 295 5.18 -28.75 -25.41
N LEU A 296 4.41 -29.34 -24.49
CA LEU A 296 4.79 -30.51 -23.68
C LEU A 296 4.47 -31.85 -24.40
N GLY A 297 3.90 -31.79 -25.61
CA GLY A 297 3.71 -32.92 -26.53
C GLY A 297 4.96 -33.17 -27.39
N MET A 298 5.77 -34.12 -26.95
CA MET A 298 7.01 -34.64 -27.57
C MET A 298 6.98 -34.77 -29.10
N MET A 299 8.07 -34.37 -29.76
CA MET A 299 8.49 -34.95 -31.04
C MET A 299 10.02 -35.13 -31.08
N THR A 300 10.44 -36.35 -31.38
CA THR A 300 11.79 -36.75 -31.76
C THR A 300 12.00 -36.56 -33.27
N ASN A 301 13.25 -36.36 -33.70
CA ASN A 301 13.66 -36.61 -35.09
C ASN A 301 14.93 -37.48 -35.18
N ASP A 302 15.19 -37.96 -36.39
CA ASP A 302 15.69 -39.31 -36.73
C ASP A 302 17.17 -39.63 -36.41
N LYS A 303 17.82 -38.91 -35.49
CA LYS A 303 19.15 -39.27 -34.96
C LYS A 303 19.30 -39.16 -33.44
N GLY A 304 18.20 -39.00 -32.69
CA GLY A 304 18.20 -39.17 -31.23
C GLY A 304 19.06 -38.18 -30.43
N GLN A 305 19.35 -37.00 -30.97
CA GLN A 305 20.13 -35.96 -30.27
C GLN A 305 19.23 -34.85 -29.71
N VAL A 306 19.37 -34.60 -28.41
CA VAL A 306 18.90 -33.39 -27.75
C VAL A 306 20.12 -32.49 -27.56
N THR A 307 20.18 -31.36 -28.28
CA THR A 307 21.26 -30.37 -28.09
C THR A 307 20.69 -29.03 -27.69
N VAL A 308 21.01 -28.60 -26.48
CA VAL A 308 20.89 -27.21 -26.01
C VAL A 308 22.21 -26.51 -26.29
N LYS A 309 22.19 -25.42 -27.07
CA LYS A 309 23.31 -24.48 -27.12
C LYS A 309 22.96 -23.25 -26.31
N GLY A 310 23.67 -23.07 -25.19
CA GLY A 310 23.80 -21.78 -24.53
C GLY A 310 25.03 -21.02 -25.04
N SER A 311 24.98 -19.69 -24.95
CA SER A 311 26.14 -18.79 -24.79
C SER A 311 25.60 -17.47 -24.23
N VAL A 312 25.80 -17.16 -22.94
CA VAL A 312 26.96 -16.39 -22.42
C VAL A 312 27.16 -15.07 -23.17
N LEU A 313 26.69 -13.98 -22.57
CA LEU A 313 27.22 -12.63 -22.79
C LEU A 313 27.53 -12.01 -21.42
N LYS A 314 28.78 -12.19 -20.98
CA LYS A 314 29.48 -11.25 -20.11
C LYS A 314 30.32 -10.37 -21.01
N GLN A 315 30.10 -9.06 -20.98
CA GLN A 315 31.09 -7.99 -21.12
C GLN A 315 30.38 -6.65 -21.29
N MET A 316 30.05 -5.99 -20.17
CA MET A 316 30.02 -4.53 -19.98
C MET A 316 29.97 -4.28 -18.45
N ASP A 317 31.05 -4.59 -17.76
CA ASP A 317 31.30 -4.13 -16.38
C ASP A 317 32.17 -2.88 -16.50
N ASP A 318 31.58 -1.69 -16.29
CA ASP A 318 32.17 -0.54 -15.56
C ASP A 318 31.29 0.73 -15.62
N ILE A 319 30.00 0.58 -15.31
CA ILE A 319 29.23 1.62 -14.63
C ILE A 319 28.70 0.95 -13.36
N LYS A 320 29.22 1.35 -12.20
CA LYS A 320 28.97 0.70 -10.90
C LYS A 320 27.54 1.00 -10.41
N GLU A 321 26.55 0.34 -10.97
CA GLU A 321 25.20 0.34 -10.41
C GLU A 321 25.16 -0.54 -9.14
N GLU A 322 24.57 -0.01 -8.07
CA GLU A 322 24.24 -0.76 -6.88
C GLU A 322 23.17 -1.80 -7.25
N THR A 323 23.37 -3.06 -6.87
CA THR A 323 22.46 -4.15 -7.23
C THR A 323 21.85 -4.72 -5.96
N GLY A 324 20.51 -4.72 -5.84
CA GLY A 324 19.79 -5.25 -4.69
C GLY A 324 19.16 -4.16 -3.84
N LEU A 325 19.09 -4.38 -2.52
CA LEU A 325 18.44 -3.44 -1.61
C LEU A 325 19.30 -2.19 -1.38
N THR A 326 18.69 -1.01 -1.51
CA THR A 326 19.37 0.27 -1.38
C THR A 326 18.68 1.16 -0.35
N CYS A 327 19.47 1.97 0.37
CA CYS A 327 18.95 2.93 1.31
C CYS A 327 18.21 4.07 0.60
N CYS A 328 16.98 4.40 1.01
CA CYS A 328 16.19 5.47 0.41
C CYS A 328 16.80 6.87 0.56
N ILE A 329 17.73 7.06 1.52
CA ILE A 329 18.43 8.33 1.74
C ILE A 329 19.72 8.42 0.93
N CYS A 330 20.69 7.53 1.18
CA CYS A 330 22.02 7.64 0.55
C CYS A 330 22.13 6.88 -0.78
N ARG A 331 21.12 6.11 -1.18
CA ARG A 331 21.09 5.27 -2.39
C ARG A 331 22.19 4.21 -2.49
N GLU A 332 22.90 3.97 -1.38
CA GLU A 332 23.90 2.91 -1.25
C GLU A 332 23.27 1.65 -0.64
N GLY A 333 23.71 0.48 -1.09
CA GLY A 333 23.30 -0.84 -0.58
C GLY A 333 24.49 -1.62 -0.01
N TYR A 334 24.38 -2.95 0.05
CA TYR A 334 25.46 -3.80 0.59
C TYR A 334 26.73 -3.83 -0.28
N ARG A 335 26.69 -3.42 -1.56
CA ARG A 335 27.91 -3.33 -2.37
C ARG A 335 28.78 -2.16 -1.92
N CYS A 336 28.17 -1.00 -1.64
CA CYS A 336 28.87 0.19 -1.15
C CYS A 336 29.09 0.16 0.36
N GLN A 337 28.13 -0.36 1.13
CA GLN A 337 28.13 -0.36 2.60
C GLN A 337 27.93 -1.78 3.18
N PRO A 338 28.85 -2.72 2.91
CA PRO A 338 28.64 -4.15 3.20
C PRO A 338 28.42 -4.51 4.67
N GLN A 339 28.95 -3.69 5.59
CA GLN A 339 28.90 -3.94 7.03
C GLN A 339 27.73 -3.22 7.73
N LYS A 340 27.02 -2.31 7.05
CA LYS A 340 25.93 -1.53 7.66
C LYS A 340 24.64 -2.32 7.67
N VAL A 341 23.88 -2.19 8.75
CA VAL A 341 22.55 -2.81 8.86
C VAL A 341 21.54 -1.97 8.05
N LEU A 342 20.99 -2.56 7.00
CA LEU A 342 19.76 -2.06 6.37
C LEU A 342 18.55 -2.50 7.19
N ALA A 343 17.45 -1.76 7.09
CA ALA A 343 16.18 -2.09 7.69
C ALA A 343 15.03 -1.68 6.77
N ILE A 344 13.90 -2.38 6.87
CA ILE A 344 12.67 -2.07 6.16
C ILE A 344 11.77 -1.29 7.11
N TYR A 345 11.19 -0.19 6.64
CA TYR A 345 10.14 0.49 7.39
C TYR A 345 8.89 -0.38 7.52
N THR A 346 8.42 -0.59 8.73
CA THR A 346 7.24 -1.41 9.02
C THR A 346 6.17 -0.63 9.77
N PHE A 347 4.91 -1.00 9.56
CA PHE A 347 3.79 -0.58 10.38
C PHE A 347 3.17 -1.83 11.02
N THR A 348 3.30 -1.91 12.34
CA THR A 348 2.84 -3.02 13.15
C THR A 348 1.69 -2.56 14.04
N LYS A 349 0.64 -3.38 14.14
CA LYS A 349 -0.51 -3.11 15.01
C LYS A 349 -0.87 -4.32 15.84
N ARG A 350 -1.55 -4.07 16.96
CA ARG A 350 -2.12 -5.12 17.82
C ARG A 350 -3.34 -5.77 17.16
N VAL A 351 -3.39 -7.11 17.15
CA VAL A 351 -4.51 -7.92 16.63
C VAL A 351 -4.78 -9.14 17.51
N ASN A 352 -5.87 -9.86 17.27
CA ASN A 352 -6.03 -11.21 17.80
C ASN A 352 -5.16 -12.18 16.99
N LEU A 353 -4.54 -13.17 17.65
CA LEU A 353 -3.77 -14.21 16.96
C LEU A 353 -4.65 -15.05 16.01
N ASP A 354 -5.90 -15.27 16.38
CA ASP A 354 -6.93 -15.87 15.53
C ASP A 354 -8.31 -15.34 15.94
N ASP A 355 -9.12 -14.89 14.98
CA ASP A 355 -10.46 -14.37 15.26
C ASP A 355 -11.47 -15.48 15.60
N PHE A 356 -11.13 -16.75 15.33
CA PHE A 356 -11.94 -17.91 15.68
C PHE A 356 -11.38 -18.65 16.91
N ASP A 357 -10.43 -18.06 17.66
CA ASP A 357 -9.95 -18.64 18.93
C ASP A 357 -11.12 -18.81 19.91
N ASN A 358 -11.35 -20.05 20.36
CA ASN A 358 -12.43 -20.39 21.29
C ASN A 358 -12.18 -19.96 22.74
N LYS A 359 -10.99 -19.46 23.06
CA LYS A 359 -10.69 -18.96 24.41
C LYS A 359 -11.60 -17.77 24.76
N PRO A 360 -12.16 -17.69 25.98
CA PRO A 360 -13.03 -16.59 26.40
C PRO A 360 -12.41 -15.20 26.24
N ARG A 361 -11.08 -15.13 26.39
CA ARG A 361 -10.27 -13.97 26.03
C ARG A 361 -9.30 -14.41 24.93
N LYS A 362 -9.54 -13.92 23.72
CA LYS A 362 -8.70 -14.20 22.54
C LYS A 362 -7.25 -13.84 22.83
N ALA A 363 -6.34 -14.73 22.44
CA ALA A 363 -4.92 -14.44 22.55
C ALA A 363 -4.55 -13.27 21.61
N ILE A 364 -3.74 -12.36 22.12
CA ILE A 364 -3.36 -11.12 21.43
C ILE A 364 -1.99 -11.32 20.79
N GLY A 365 -1.85 -10.86 19.55
CA GLY A 365 -0.60 -10.77 18.82
C GLY A 365 -0.50 -9.46 18.06
N TYR A 366 0.29 -9.48 16.99
CA TYR A 366 0.47 -8.33 16.12
C TYR A 366 0.45 -8.73 14.65
N SER A 367 0.19 -7.74 13.81
CA SER A 367 0.24 -7.87 12.36
C SER A 367 1.02 -6.70 11.78
N THR A 368 1.94 -7.00 10.88
CA THR A 368 2.86 -6.06 10.26
C THR A 368 2.60 -5.92 8.76
N VAL A 369 2.62 -4.69 8.27
CA VAL A 369 2.61 -4.36 6.83
C VAL A 369 3.75 -3.38 6.52
N SER A 370 4.07 -3.22 5.24
CA SER A 370 5.16 -2.34 4.81
C SER A 370 4.91 -1.71 3.43
N HIS A 371 5.43 -0.48 3.24
CA HIS A 371 5.62 0.12 1.92
C HIS A 371 6.86 -0.42 1.19
N PHE A 372 7.71 -1.16 1.90
CA PHE A 372 8.96 -1.74 1.44
C PHE A 372 10.05 -0.71 1.09
N ASN A 373 10.07 0.43 1.78
CA ASN A 373 11.24 1.31 1.73
C ASN A 373 12.34 0.80 2.67
N VAL A 374 13.54 0.67 2.10
CA VAL A 374 14.73 0.21 2.80
C VAL A 374 15.59 1.40 3.19
N ILE A 375 16.19 1.36 4.38
CA ILE A 375 17.04 2.44 4.91
C ILE A 375 18.19 1.85 5.74
N HIS A 376 19.37 2.47 5.72
CA HIS A 376 20.38 2.14 6.73
C HIS A 376 19.89 2.58 8.10
N VAL A 377 20.06 1.73 9.12
CA VAL A 377 19.75 2.08 10.52
C VAL A 377 20.45 3.38 10.95
N ASP A 378 21.69 3.59 10.51
CA ASP A 378 22.44 4.81 10.78
C ASP A 378 21.87 6.04 10.06
N CYS A 379 21.46 5.89 8.80
CA CYS A 379 20.83 6.98 8.03
C CYS A 379 19.49 7.37 8.65
N HIS A 380 18.71 6.40 9.10
CA HIS A 380 17.49 6.65 9.86
C HIS A 380 17.79 7.44 11.14
N THR A 381 18.72 6.95 11.96
CA THR A 381 19.07 7.57 13.24
C THR A 381 19.60 9.00 13.04
N ALA A 382 20.41 9.22 11.99
CA ALA A 382 20.85 10.54 11.59
C ALA A 382 19.67 11.42 11.17
N ALA A 383 18.79 10.94 10.30
CA ALA A 383 17.62 11.68 9.82
C ALA A 383 16.68 12.09 10.97
N VAL A 384 16.39 11.18 11.90
CA VAL A 384 15.58 11.45 13.10
C VAL A 384 16.28 12.48 13.99
N ARG A 385 17.60 12.35 14.21
CA ARG A 385 18.37 13.34 14.98
C ARG A 385 18.38 14.72 14.32
N HIS A 386 18.35 14.78 12.99
CA HIS A 386 18.26 16.02 12.23
C HIS A 386 16.84 16.64 12.27
N ALA A 387 15.79 15.84 12.44
CA ALA A 387 14.40 16.27 12.46
C ALA A 387 13.92 16.96 13.77
N ARG A 388 14.78 17.05 14.79
CA ARG A 388 14.65 17.77 16.10
C ARG A 388 13.23 18.27 16.44
N GLY A 389 12.53 17.57 17.33
CA GLY A 389 11.27 18.00 17.95
C GLY A 389 9.99 17.37 17.35
N ARG A 390 10.10 16.69 16.21
CA ARG A 390 9.04 15.82 15.66
C ARG A 390 9.13 14.41 16.27
N GLU A 391 7.99 13.73 16.34
CA GLU A 391 7.98 12.30 16.69
C GLU A 391 8.82 11.52 15.67
N GLU A 392 9.59 10.52 16.13
CA GLU A 392 10.47 9.68 15.29
C GLU A 392 9.74 9.16 14.05
N TRP A 393 8.50 8.68 14.26
CA TRP A 393 7.69 8.03 13.26
C TRP A 393 6.98 8.97 12.29
N GLU A 394 6.61 10.18 12.74
CA GLU A 394 6.14 11.25 11.84
C GLU A 394 7.24 11.69 10.88
N SER A 395 8.49 11.81 11.39
CA SER A 395 9.64 12.16 10.56
C SER A 395 10.02 11.04 9.61
N ALA A 396 9.93 9.79 10.07
CA ALA A 396 10.21 8.60 9.28
C ALA A 396 9.23 8.41 8.12
N ALA A 397 7.95 8.79 8.29
CA ALA A 397 6.94 8.68 7.23
C ALA A 397 7.36 9.40 5.94
N LEU A 398 8.05 10.54 6.03
CA LEU A 398 8.57 11.29 4.87
C LEU A 398 9.58 10.46 4.05
N GLN A 399 10.43 9.69 4.73
CA GLN A 399 11.41 8.80 4.08
C GLN A 399 10.78 7.47 3.63
N ASN A 400 9.58 7.19 4.12
CA ASN A 400 8.75 6.04 3.79
C ASN A 400 7.64 6.40 2.78
N ALA A 401 7.90 7.34 1.87
CA ALA A 401 6.95 7.78 0.83
C ALA A 401 5.58 8.23 1.40
N ASN A 402 5.61 9.01 2.48
CA ASN A 402 4.44 9.47 3.23
C ASN A 402 3.54 8.35 3.77
N THR A 403 4.07 7.12 3.86
CA THR A 403 3.38 5.99 4.47
C THR A 403 3.74 5.91 5.96
N LYS A 404 2.74 5.74 6.83
CA LYS A 404 2.94 5.56 8.27
C LYS A 404 3.83 4.35 8.53
N CYS A 405 4.74 4.49 9.47
CA CYS A 405 5.61 3.43 9.96
C CYS A 405 5.83 3.64 11.45
N ASN A 406 5.96 2.57 12.21
CA ASN A 406 6.21 2.59 13.66
C ASN A 406 7.26 1.55 14.07
N GLY A 407 8.08 1.09 13.11
CA GLY A 407 9.14 0.14 13.33
C GLY A 407 10.13 0.08 12.17
N LEU A 408 11.28 -0.50 12.46
CA LEU A 408 12.33 -0.84 11.50
C LEU A 408 12.66 -2.32 11.62
N LEU A 409 12.30 -3.13 10.63
CA LEU A 409 12.66 -4.54 10.57
C LEU A 409 14.09 -4.67 10.01
N PRO A 410 15.10 -5.04 10.82
CA PRO A 410 16.48 -5.10 10.36
C PRO A 410 16.71 -6.25 9.39
N LEU A 411 17.67 -6.06 8.49
CA LEU A 411 18.14 -7.03 7.51
C LEU A 411 19.56 -7.46 7.85
N TRP A 412 19.76 -8.77 7.97
CA TRP A 412 21.08 -9.34 8.16
C TRP A 412 21.72 -9.55 6.79
N GLY A 413 22.59 -8.62 6.40
CA GLY A 413 23.33 -8.72 5.13
C GLY A 413 24.51 -9.70 5.21
N PRO A 414 25.15 -10.01 4.05
CA PRO A 414 26.25 -10.97 3.97
C PRO A 414 27.42 -10.64 4.90
N GLN A 415 27.86 -9.38 4.93
CA GLN A 415 29.01 -8.92 5.71
C GLN A 415 28.63 -8.12 6.97
N VAL A 416 27.33 -8.06 7.29
CA VAL A 416 26.84 -7.43 8.51
C VAL A 416 27.19 -8.33 9.70
N GLN A 417 27.82 -7.74 10.72
CA GLN A 417 28.13 -8.48 11.96
C GLN A 417 26.85 -8.89 12.68
N GLU A 418 26.83 -10.13 13.18
CA GLU A 418 25.68 -10.68 13.91
C GLU A 418 25.32 -9.82 15.13
N SER A 419 26.31 -9.32 15.86
CA SER A 419 26.10 -8.41 16.99
C SER A 419 25.35 -7.14 16.60
N ALA A 420 25.70 -6.51 15.48
CA ALA A 420 25.04 -5.31 14.97
C ALA A 420 23.59 -5.60 14.55
N PHE A 421 23.36 -6.72 13.86
CA PHE A 421 22.03 -7.18 13.51
C PHE A 421 21.17 -7.46 14.76
N ALA A 422 21.72 -8.20 15.73
CA ALA A 422 21.05 -8.55 16.98
C ALA A 422 20.66 -7.32 17.81
N THR A 423 21.53 -6.31 17.88
CA THR A 423 21.21 -5.02 18.51
C THR A 423 20.04 -4.31 17.81
N CYS A 424 20.04 -4.27 16.47
CA CYS A 424 18.94 -3.68 15.72
C CYS A 424 17.63 -4.46 15.87
N LEU A 425 17.70 -5.79 15.97
CA LEU A 425 16.54 -6.66 16.19
C LEU A 425 15.97 -6.48 17.60
N ALA A 426 16.81 -6.32 18.62
CA ALA A 426 16.35 -5.98 19.96
C ALA A 426 15.59 -4.64 19.97
N ARG A 427 16.08 -3.64 19.23
CA ARG A 427 15.36 -2.36 19.05
C ARG A 427 14.05 -2.52 18.29
N HIS A 428 14.01 -3.38 17.26
CA HIS A 428 12.76 -3.72 16.57
C HIS A 428 11.71 -4.31 17.52
N ASN A 429 12.12 -5.21 18.43
CA ASN A 429 11.22 -5.76 19.44
C ASN A 429 10.70 -4.69 20.41
N THR A 430 11.51 -3.69 20.76
CA THR A 430 11.05 -2.53 21.53
C THR A 430 9.98 -1.76 20.77
N TYR A 431 10.15 -1.51 19.47
CA TYR A 431 9.13 -0.86 18.65
C TYR A 431 7.80 -1.63 18.63
N ILE A 432 7.85 -2.96 18.47
CA ILE A 432 6.66 -3.83 18.56
C ILE A 432 6.01 -3.69 19.93
N GLN A 433 6.79 -3.71 21.01
CA GLN A 433 6.29 -3.57 22.36
C GLN A 433 5.60 -2.21 22.57
N ASP A 434 6.18 -1.13 22.07
CA ASP A 434 5.64 0.22 22.22
C ASP A 434 4.32 0.40 21.47
N CYS A 435 4.22 -0.12 20.24
CA CYS A 435 3.01 0.04 19.42
C CYS A 435 1.89 -0.97 19.71
N THR A 436 2.21 -2.12 20.32
CA THR A 436 1.21 -3.19 20.55
C THR A 436 1.00 -3.54 22.03
N GLY A 437 1.91 -3.15 22.90
CA GLY A 437 1.95 -3.54 24.32
C GLY A 437 2.41 -4.99 24.56
N ILE A 438 2.81 -5.72 23.53
CA ILE A 438 3.27 -7.11 23.64
C ILE A 438 4.74 -7.11 24.07
N ARG A 439 5.01 -7.64 25.26
CA ARG A 439 6.38 -7.77 25.78
C ARG A 439 7.01 -9.07 25.26
N ASP A 440 8.30 -9.01 25.01
CA ASP A 440 9.13 -10.15 24.61
C ASP A 440 8.53 -10.97 23.43
N PRO A 441 8.37 -10.37 22.24
CA PRO A 441 7.84 -11.07 21.07
C PRO A 441 8.76 -12.22 20.66
N SER A 442 8.42 -13.43 21.11
CA SER A 442 9.13 -14.67 20.77
C SER A 442 8.75 -15.20 19.38
N TYR A 443 9.48 -16.19 18.87
CA TYR A 443 9.25 -16.70 17.50
C TYR A 443 7.81 -17.13 17.20
N PRO A 444 6.97 -17.69 18.12
CA PRO A 444 5.58 -18.00 17.80
C PRO A 444 4.78 -16.77 17.35
N TYR A 445 5.03 -15.60 17.94
CA TYR A 445 4.40 -14.35 17.49
C TYR A 445 4.86 -13.97 16.09
N ASN A 446 6.14 -14.18 15.75
CA ASN A 446 6.67 -13.92 14.41
C ASN A 446 6.01 -14.85 13.37
N ILE A 447 5.77 -16.13 13.71
CA ILE A 447 5.04 -17.08 12.86
C ILE A 447 3.59 -16.62 12.67
N HIS A 448 2.94 -16.16 13.72
CA HIS A 448 1.60 -15.57 13.62
C HIS A 448 1.57 -14.30 12.77
N ASP A 449 2.60 -13.46 12.81
CA ASP A 449 2.67 -12.27 11.98
C ASP A 449 2.78 -12.63 10.48
N VAL A 450 3.64 -13.60 10.13
CA VAL A 450 3.70 -14.16 8.77
C VAL A 450 2.35 -14.77 8.36
N LYS A 451 1.70 -15.50 9.27
CA LYS A 451 0.34 -16.04 9.06
C LYS A 451 -0.66 -14.94 8.76
N HIS A 452 -0.66 -13.83 9.50
CA HIS A 452 -1.57 -12.70 9.28
C HIS A 452 -1.29 -12.02 7.94
N LEU A 453 -0.02 -11.86 7.55
CA LEU A 453 0.34 -11.31 6.26
C LEU A 453 -0.22 -12.15 5.10
N ILE A 454 -0.01 -13.48 5.13
CA ILE A 454 -0.52 -14.40 4.10
C ILE A 454 -2.05 -14.46 4.13
N LEU A 455 -2.67 -14.45 5.32
CA LEU A 455 -4.14 -14.36 5.44
C LEU A 455 -4.70 -13.08 4.82
N LYS A 456 -3.96 -11.97 4.88
CA LYS A 456 -4.38 -10.70 4.28
C LYS A 456 -4.45 -10.80 2.76
N PHE A 457 -3.49 -11.48 2.13
CA PHE A 457 -3.57 -11.86 0.71
C PHE A 457 -4.76 -12.78 0.45
N ALA A 458 -4.87 -13.87 1.20
CA ALA A 458 -5.92 -14.87 1.05
C ALA A 458 -7.35 -14.32 1.15
N GLN A 459 -7.54 -13.30 2.00
CA GLN A 459 -8.83 -12.64 2.23
C GLN A 459 -8.99 -11.38 1.37
N GLU A 460 -8.06 -11.12 0.45
CA GLU A 460 -8.07 -9.98 -0.46
C GLU A 460 -8.19 -8.62 0.27
N LYS A 461 -7.70 -8.54 1.52
CA LYS A 461 -7.78 -7.35 2.38
C LYS A 461 -6.74 -6.29 1.97
N SER A 462 -7.09 -5.01 2.13
CA SER A 462 -6.19 -3.89 1.82
C SER A 462 -4.98 -3.84 2.77
N PHE A 463 -3.78 -3.80 2.19
CA PHE A 463 -2.52 -3.64 2.92
C PHE A 463 -2.28 -2.21 3.40
N SER A 464 -2.82 -1.22 2.68
CA SER A 464 -2.61 0.22 2.90
C SER A 464 -3.66 0.87 3.80
N GLN A 465 -4.77 0.19 4.12
CA GLN A 465 -5.90 0.75 4.87
C GLN A 465 -5.48 1.49 6.16
N GLU A 466 -4.45 1.01 6.83
CA GLU A 466 -4.02 1.54 8.14
C GLU A 466 -2.70 2.32 8.07
N SER A 467 -1.78 1.87 7.23
CA SER A 467 -0.48 2.51 7.02
C SER A 467 -0.57 3.72 6.08
N GLY A 468 -1.61 3.85 5.26
CA GLY A 468 -1.72 4.89 4.23
C GLY A 468 -0.87 4.62 2.98
N GLY A 469 -0.34 3.42 2.83
CA GLY A 469 0.49 3.02 1.68
C GLY A 469 1.08 1.61 1.82
N GLY A 470 1.69 1.11 0.74
CA GLY A 470 2.25 -0.24 0.67
C GLY A 470 1.24 -1.29 0.18
N GLY A 471 1.27 -1.57 -1.12
CA GLY A 471 0.35 -2.49 -1.78
C GLY A 471 0.76 -3.97 -1.66
N ARG A 472 0.11 -4.83 -2.46
CA ARG A 472 0.40 -6.27 -2.53
C ARG A 472 1.86 -6.56 -2.84
N GLN A 473 2.47 -5.79 -3.75
CA GLN A 473 3.87 -5.98 -4.12
C GLN A 473 4.83 -5.71 -2.95
N SER A 474 4.72 -4.53 -2.32
CA SER A 474 5.51 -4.18 -1.15
C SER A 474 5.42 -5.22 -0.03
N ASN A 475 4.22 -5.75 0.20
CA ASN A 475 3.98 -6.74 1.24
C ASN A 475 4.39 -8.17 0.84
N MET A 476 4.50 -8.49 -0.45
CA MET A 476 5.14 -9.72 -0.89
C MET A 476 6.67 -9.62 -0.74
N HIS A 477 7.24 -8.43 -0.96
CA HIS A 477 8.68 -8.17 -0.81
C HIS A 477 9.16 -8.23 0.65
N VAL A 478 8.33 -7.89 1.63
CA VAL A 478 8.70 -7.96 3.07
C VAL A 478 8.67 -9.39 3.63
N LEU A 479 7.93 -10.31 3.00
CA LEU A 479 7.72 -11.68 3.48
C LEU A 479 9.03 -12.45 3.77
N PRO A 480 10.07 -12.46 2.90
CA PRO A 480 11.34 -13.12 3.19
C PRO A 480 12.03 -12.56 4.44
N ALA A 481 11.94 -11.25 4.69
CA ALA A 481 12.57 -10.61 5.85
C ALA A 481 11.87 -11.02 7.15
N MET A 482 10.54 -11.14 7.14
CA MET A 482 9.77 -11.62 8.29
C MET A 482 10.09 -13.10 8.61
N ILE A 483 10.20 -13.94 7.57
CA ILE A 483 10.64 -15.34 7.72
C ILE A 483 12.05 -15.40 8.30
N HIS A 484 12.97 -14.58 7.77
CA HIS A 484 14.36 -14.53 8.22
C HIS A 484 14.48 -14.11 9.70
N MET A 485 13.67 -13.15 10.14
CA MET A 485 13.60 -12.77 11.56
C MET A 485 13.15 -13.94 12.45
N ALA A 486 12.09 -14.66 12.06
CA ALA A 486 11.62 -15.83 12.79
C ALA A 486 12.68 -16.94 12.83
N LEU A 487 13.36 -17.22 11.71
CA LEU A 487 14.45 -18.19 11.62
C LEU A 487 15.59 -17.85 12.58
N TYR A 488 16.01 -16.58 12.65
CA TYR A 488 17.06 -16.15 13.57
C TYR A 488 16.71 -16.48 15.03
N VAL A 489 15.49 -16.16 15.47
CA VAL A 489 15.02 -16.46 16.83
C VAL A 489 14.89 -17.97 17.06
N ILE A 490 14.39 -18.73 16.09
CA ILE A 490 14.27 -20.20 16.18
C ILE A 490 15.66 -20.86 16.32
N ASN A 491 16.63 -20.41 15.53
CA ASN A 491 17.98 -20.96 15.52
C ASN A 491 18.74 -20.63 16.81
N THR A 492 18.68 -19.38 17.26
CA THR A 492 19.33 -18.94 18.51
C THR A 492 18.72 -19.59 19.75
N THR A 493 17.40 -19.84 19.75
CA THR A 493 16.71 -20.56 20.83
C THR A 493 16.75 -22.09 20.68
N ARG A 494 17.34 -22.61 19.60
CA ARG A 494 17.44 -24.05 19.27
C ARG A 494 16.07 -24.76 19.29
N SER A 495 15.04 -24.08 18.79
CA SER A 495 13.64 -24.54 18.91
C SER A 495 13.23 -25.57 17.83
N VAL A 496 14.00 -25.73 16.76
CA VAL A 496 13.65 -26.57 15.59
C VAL A 496 13.18 -27.98 15.98
N GLY A 497 14.02 -28.74 16.70
CA GLY A 497 13.69 -30.13 17.05
C GLY A 497 12.51 -30.27 18.03
N ARG A 498 12.15 -29.19 18.76
CA ARG A 498 10.89 -29.16 19.54
C ARG A 498 9.70 -28.94 18.60
N GLU A 499 9.80 -27.98 17.69
CA GLU A 499 8.71 -27.65 16.77
C GLU A 499 8.44 -28.75 15.74
N GLU A 500 9.45 -29.50 15.30
CA GLU A 500 9.24 -30.70 14.48
C GLU A 500 8.43 -31.77 15.22
N LYS A 501 8.70 -31.98 16.52
CA LYS A 501 7.90 -32.91 17.35
C LYS A 501 6.47 -32.40 17.53
N ASN A 502 6.30 -31.10 17.79
CA ASN A 502 4.99 -30.49 17.93
C ASN A 502 4.18 -30.56 16.62
N PHE A 503 4.82 -30.30 15.47
CA PHE A 503 4.21 -30.46 14.16
C PHE A 503 3.78 -31.91 13.93
N ASN A 504 4.65 -32.88 14.25
CA ASN A 504 4.31 -34.29 14.12
C ASN A 504 3.09 -34.65 14.97
N ASN A 505 3.03 -34.19 16.23
CA ASN A 505 1.84 -34.39 17.08
C ASN A 505 0.57 -33.75 16.47
N PHE A 506 0.71 -32.57 15.85
CA PHE A 506 -0.39 -31.87 15.19
C PHE A 506 -0.89 -32.60 13.93
N ILE A 507 0.02 -33.08 13.07
CA ILE A 507 -0.35 -33.67 11.78
C ILE A 507 -0.88 -35.09 11.93
N THR A 508 -0.44 -35.82 12.97
CA THR A 508 -0.95 -37.16 13.29
C THR A 508 -2.17 -37.13 14.23
N LEU A 509 -2.70 -35.94 14.55
CA LEU A 509 -3.84 -35.79 15.43
C LEU A 509 -5.06 -36.53 14.82
N PRO A 510 -5.80 -37.35 15.60
CA PRO A 510 -6.93 -38.11 15.07
C PRO A 510 -8.08 -37.20 14.62
N LYS A 511 -8.84 -37.63 13.60
CA LYS A 511 -9.86 -36.81 12.91
C LYS A 511 -10.92 -36.24 13.85
N GLU A 512 -11.24 -36.94 14.92
CA GLU A 512 -12.20 -36.54 15.95
C GLU A 512 -11.80 -35.23 16.65
N LYS A 513 -10.52 -34.89 16.63
CA LYS A 513 -9.97 -33.66 17.22
C LYS A 513 -9.74 -32.53 16.22
N TRP A 514 -10.00 -32.76 14.93
CA TRP A 514 -9.75 -31.76 13.89
C TRP A 514 -10.67 -30.54 13.99
N LEU A 515 -11.92 -30.75 14.36
CA LEU A 515 -12.88 -29.66 14.52
C LEU A 515 -12.50 -28.77 15.71
N GLU A 516 -12.13 -29.33 16.85
CA GLU A 516 -11.65 -28.59 18.02
C GLU A 516 -10.41 -27.76 17.67
N ASN A 517 -9.41 -28.39 17.06
CA ASN A 517 -8.17 -27.74 16.65
C ASN A 517 -8.34 -26.67 15.55
N SER A 518 -9.46 -26.67 14.83
CA SER A 518 -9.79 -25.62 13.85
C SER A 518 -10.04 -24.26 14.49
N TYR A 519 -10.23 -24.19 15.82
CA TYR A 519 -10.47 -22.98 16.61
C TYR A 519 -9.35 -22.71 17.62
N GLU A 520 -8.19 -23.33 17.44
CA GLU A 520 -6.99 -23.06 18.23
C GLU A 520 -6.06 -22.09 17.49
N THR A 521 -5.31 -21.29 18.27
CA THR A 521 -4.35 -20.31 17.73
C THR A 521 -3.19 -21.00 17.00
N GLU A 522 -2.69 -22.11 17.55
CA GLU A 522 -1.71 -23.00 16.93
C GLU A 522 -2.38 -24.13 16.13
N GLY A 523 -3.38 -23.77 15.32
CA GLY A 523 -4.10 -24.69 14.43
C GLY A 523 -3.47 -24.82 13.03
N ALA A 524 -4.26 -25.28 12.06
CA ALA A 524 -3.78 -25.57 10.70
C ALA A 524 -3.10 -24.39 10.00
N LEU A 525 -3.63 -23.17 10.14
CA LEU A 525 -3.02 -21.98 9.54
C LEU A 525 -1.63 -21.69 10.12
N TYR A 526 -1.44 -21.86 11.43
CA TYR A 526 -0.16 -21.65 12.11
C TYR A 526 0.88 -22.70 11.67
N TRP A 527 0.51 -23.98 11.73
CA TRP A 527 1.44 -25.06 11.38
C TRP A 527 1.81 -25.08 9.91
N THR A 528 0.90 -24.67 9.02
CA THR A 528 1.22 -24.48 7.60
C THR A 528 2.35 -23.45 7.41
N VAL A 529 2.32 -22.32 8.13
CA VAL A 529 3.38 -21.31 8.06
C VAL A 529 4.65 -21.74 8.80
N MET A 530 4.52 -22.46 9.92
CA MET A 530 5.65 -23.00 10.65
C MET A 530 6.51 -23.91 9.75
N THR A 531 5.90 -24.69 8.83
CA THR A 531 6.66 -25.55 7.92
C THR A 531 7.73 -24.79 7.13
N LEU A 532 7.47 -23.56 6.69
CA LEU A 532 8.43 -22.71 5.98
C LEU A 532 9.75 -22.55 6.76
N HIS A 533 9.70 -22.64 8.08
CA HIS A 533 10.81 -22.38 8.99
C HIS A 533 11.53 -23.66 9.42
N ILE A 534 10.82 -24.79 9.52
CA ILE A 534 11.37 -26.03 10.10
C ILE A 534 11.50 -27.17 9.11
N HIS A 535 10.78 -27.16 7.98
CA HIS A 535 10.75 -28.28 7.04
C HIS A 535 11.37 -27.96 5.69
N PRO A 536 12.28 -28.82 5.18
CA PRO A 536 12.75 -28.73 3.81
C PRO A 536 11.62 -29.02 2.81
N TYR A 537 11.83 -28.59 1.58
CA TYR A 537 10.83 -28.72 0.52
C TYR A 537 10.38 -30.17 0.26
N SER A 538 11.26 -31.17 0.44
CA SER A 538 10.87 -32.59 0.37
C SER A 538 9.80 -32.95 1.41
N MET A 539 10.01 -32.56 2.67
CA MET A 539 9.04 -32.80 3.74
C MET A 539 7.73 -32.03 3.54
N TRP A 540 7.80 -30.81 2.97
CA TRP A 540 6.59 -30.10 2.55
C TRP A 540 5.80 -30.92 1.53
N LYS A 541 6.44 -31.47 0.49
CA LYS A 541 5.75 -32.32 -0.50
C LYS A 541 5.07 -33.53 0.12
N ASP A 542 5.70 -34.15 1.12
CA ASP A 542 5.14 -35.33 1.80
C ASP A 542 3.94 -34.99 2.71
N THR A 543 3.85 -33.74 3.20
CA THR A 543 2.85 -33.33 4.20
C THR A 543 1.79 -32.35 3.69
N LYS A 544 2.01 -31.70 2.54
CA LYS A 544 1.16 -30.61 2.03
C LYS A 544 -0.29 -31.03 1.80
N VAL A 545 -0.53 -32.25 1.33
CA VAL A 545 -1.90 -32.76 1.09
C VAL A 545 -2.66 -32.93 2.40
N GLU A 546 -1.99 -33.39 3.46
CA GLU A 546 -2.63 -33.55 4.77
C GLU A 546 -2.91 -32.19 5.41
N LEU A 547 -1.99 -31.23 5.30
CA LEU A 547 -2.23 -29.84 5.71
C LEU A 547 -3.40 -29.21 4.94
N LEU A 548 -3.51 -29.47 3.64
CA LEU A 548 -4.63 -28.99 2.84
C LEU A 548 -5.96 -29.55 3.35
N LYS A 549 -6.05 -30.84 3.66
CA LYS A 549 -7.27 -31.43 4.27
C LYS A 549 -7.64 -30.70 5.57
N ARG A 550 -6.65 -30.42 6.43
CA ARG A 550 -6.85 -29.71 7.70
C ARG A 550 -7.38 -28.29 7.48
N LEU A 551 -6.84 -27.57 6.49
CA LEU A 551 -7.31 -26.23 6.10
C LEU A 551 -8.73 -26.23 5.54
N LEU A 552 -9.10 -27.24 4.75
CA LEU A 552 -10.45 -27.34 4.17
C LEU A 552 -11.50 -27.70 5.22
N VAL A 553 -11.17 -28.56 6.18
CA VAL A 553 -12.03 -28.85 7.34
C VAL A 553 -12.20 -27.60 8.20
N LEU A 554 -11.11 -26.86 8.43
CA LEU A 554 -11.15 -25.58 9.13
C LEU A 554 -12.06 -24.57 8.41
N ALA A 555 -12.00 -24.49 7.08
CA ALA A 555 -12.86 -23.62 6.28
C ALA A 555 -14.35 -23.94 6.47
N GLN A 556 -14.70 -25.22 6.33
CA GLN A 556 -16.06 -25.74 6.52
C GLN A 556 -16.58 -25.44 7.93
N ALA A 557 -15.77 -25.76 8.96
CA ALA A 557 -16.15 -25.59 10.35
C ALA A 557 -16.41 -24.13 10.69
N ARG A 558 -15.47 -23.24 10.35
CA ARG A 558 -15.54 -21.81 10.65
C ARG A 558 -16.65 -21.08 9.89
N TYR A 559 -17.03 -21.57 8.72
CA TYR A 559 -18.19 -21.05 7.99
C TYR A 559 -19.51 -21.43 8.66
N GLN A 560 -19.63 -22.66 9.17
CA GLN A 560 -20.84 -23.12 9.84
C GLN A 560 -21.01 -22.55 11.24
N SER A 561 -19.90 -22.25 11.92
CA SER A 561 -19.93 -21.72 13.27
C SER A 561 -18.75 -20.79 13.57
N ALA A 562 -19.06 -19.62 14.10
CA ALA A 562 -18.03 -18.69 14.59
C ALA A 562 -17.40 -19.16 15.91
N THR A 563 -18.08 -20.04 16.64
CA THR A 563 -17.65 -20.67 17.89
C THR A 563 -17.59 -22.19 17.72
N GLY A 564 -16.61 -22.87 18.31
CA GLY A 564 -16.39 -24.30 18.07
C GLY A 564 -17.63 -25.18 18.25
N GLN A 565 -17.73 -26.23 17.41
CA GLN A 565 -18.77 -27.25 17.49
C GLN A 565 -18.16 -28.65 17.56
N PRO A 566 -18.81 -29.60 18.25
CA PRO A 566 -18.31 -30.97 18.41
C PRO A 566 -18.39 -31.80 17.12
N SER A 567 -19.24 -31.41 16.17
CA SER A 567 -19.44 -32.07 14.87
C SER A 567 -19.83 -31.05 13.81
N LEU A 568 -19.66 -31.41 12.53
CA LEU A 568 -20.15 -30.61 11.41
C LEU A 568 -21.67 -30.76 11.27
N SER A 569 -22.37 -29.62 11.35
CA SER A 569 -23.82 -29.56 11.11
C SER A 569 -24.19 -29.91 9.67
N ASN A 570 -23.34 -29.57 8.70
CA ASN A 570 -23.49 -29.91 7.29
C ASN A 570 -22.21 -30.55 6.74
N LYS A 571 -22.31 -31.81 6.32
CA LYS A 571 -21.19 -32.57 5.72
C LYS A 571 -21.14 -32.49 4.19
N LYS A 572 -22.07 -31.77 3.55
CA LYS A 572 -22.01 -31.51 2.11
C LYS A 572 -20.91 -30.48 1.82
N VAL A 573 -20.23 -30.68 0.69
CA VAL A 573 -19.28 -29.71 0.16
C VAL A 573 -20.03 -28.41 -0.13
N LEU A 574 -19.48 -27.30 0.37
CA LEU A 574 -20.04 -25.96 0.20
C LEU A 574 -19.57 -25.31 -1.10
N GLU A 575 -20.01 -24.09 -1.36
CA GLU A 575 -19.54 -23.31 -2.51
C GLU A 575 -18.03 -23.02 -2.41
N TYR A 576 -17.36 -22.94 -3.57
CA TYR A 576 -15.92 -22.69 -3.64
C TYR A 576 -15.49 -21.41 -2.91
N SER A 577 -16.33 -20.38 -2.90
CA SER A 577 -16.10 -19.11 -2.17
C SER A 577 -15.76 -19.31 -0.69
N VAL A 578 -16.29 -20.36 -0.06
CA VAL A 578 -15.99 -20.72 1.35
C VAL A 578 -14.56 -21.23 1.52
N TYR A 579 -14.07 -22.00 0.55
CA TYR A 579 -12.73 -22.61 0.59
C TYR A 579 -11.65 -21.73 -0.04
N LYS A 580 -12.03 -20.80 -0.94
CA LYS A 580 -11.11 -19.98 -1.72
C LYS A 580 -10.02 -19.33 -0.87
N PRO A 581 -10.30 -18.64 0.26
CA PRO A 581 -9.24 -18.03 1.06
C PRO A 581 -8.20 -19.05 1.56
N TYR A 582 -8.64 -20.25 1.92
CA TYR A 582 -7.75 -21.28 2.45
C TYR A 582 -6.91 -21.96 1.36
N PHE A 583 -7.47 -22.12 0.16
CA PHE A 583 -6.69 -22.53 -1.02
C PHE A 583 -5.67 -21.48 -1.42
N VAL A 584 -6.03 -20.19 -1.41
CA VAL A 584 -5.11 -19.10 -1.73
C VAL A 584 -4.00 -19.00 -0.67
N PHE A 585 -4.35 -19.13 0.61
CA PHE A 585 -3.38 -19.18 1.71
C PHE A 585 -2.38 -20.33 1.52
N PHE A 586 -2.89 -21.54 1.28
CA PHE A 586 -2.06 -22.72 0.99
C PHE A 586 -1.19 -22.50 -0.25
N GLY A 587 -1.76 -21.95 -1.33
CA GLY A 587 -1.07 -21.72 -2.59
C GLY A 587 0.06 -20.70 -2.50
N ILE A 588 -0.08 -19.67 -1.67
CA ILE A 588 1.03 -18.74 -1.40
C ILE A 588 2.18 -19.48 -0.69
N VAL A 589 1.88 -20.31 0.32
CA VAL A 589 2.90 -21.11 1.02
C VAL A 589 3.60 -22.08 0.07
N ASP A 590 2.85 -22.78 -0.78
CA ASP A 590 3.39 -23.68 -1.80
C ASP A 590 4.27 -22.93 -2.81
N MET A 591 3.83 -21.76 -3.29
CA MET A 591 4.63 -20.91 -4.17
C MET A 591 5.88 -20.34 -3.50
N VAL A 592 5.87 -20.10 -2.18
CA VAL A 592 7.09 -19.70 -1.46
C VAL A 592 8.13 -20.80 -1.54
N TYR A 593 7.75 -22.06 -1.33
CA TYR A 593 8.65 -23.20 -1.56
C TYR A 593 9.11 -23.27 -3.02
N ASP A 594 8.19 -23.18 -3.98
CA ASP A 594 8.44 -23.38 -5.41
C ASP A 594 9.21 -22.23 -6.09
N LYS A 595 9.15 -21.01 -5.54
CA LYS A 595 9.69 -19.80 -6.19
C LYS A 595 10.75 -19.11 -5.35
N LEU A 596 10.56 -18.96 -4.04
CA LEU A 596 11.56 -18.33 -3.16
C LEU A 596 12.62 -19.34 -2.74
N PHE A 597 12.21 -20.52 -2.27
CA PHE A 597 13.11 -21.48 -1.64
C PHE A 597 13.59 -22.61 -2.56
N LYS A 598 13.16 -22.62 -3.83
CA LYS A 598 13.51 -23.64 -4.82
C LYS A 598 15.00 -23.91 -4.99
N LYS A 599 15.85 -22.90 -4.75
CA LYS A 599 17.31 -23.00 -4.89
C LYS A 599 18.02 -23.35 -3.57
N VAL A 600 17.29 -23.49 -2.47
CA VAL A 600 17.86 -23.85 -1.17
C VAL A 600 18.23 -25.33 -1.19
N THR A 601 19.52 -25.61 -1.01
CA THR A 601 20.05 -26.98 -0.95
C THR A 601 20.64 -27.18 0.43
N VAL A 602 20.11 -28.12 1.21
CA VAL A 602 20.56 -28.40 2.58
C VAL A 602 21.80 -29.29 2.55
N PRO A 603 22.96 -28.81 3.05
CA PRO A 603 24.15 -29.64 3.23
C PRO A 603 23.91 -30.79 4.21
N ALA A 604 24.67 -31.89 4.08
CA ALA A 604 24.50 -33.08 4.91
C ALA A 604 24.73 -32.86 6.41
N ASP A 605 25.49 -31.83 6.77
CA ASP A 605 25.87 -31.44 8.13
C ASP A 605 25.06 -30.26 8.68
N SER A 606 24.08 -29.75 7.93
CA SER A 606 23.24 -28.62 8.32
C SER A 606 21.76 -29.00 8.39
N ASN A 607 20.95 -28.13 8.97
CA ASN A 607 19.51 -28.26 9.01
C ASN A 607 18.85 -27.23 8.08
N TRP A 608 17.54 -27.41 7.83
CA TRP A 608 16.77 -26.52 6.97
C TRP A 608 16.78 -25.07 7.44
N SER A 609 16.50 -24.83 8.73
CA SER A 609 16.28 -23.48 9.26
C SER A 609 17.55 -22.62 9.21
N SER A 610 18.71 -23.19 9.51
CA SER A 610 20.02 -22.52 9.38
C SER A 610 20.37 -22.27 7.92
N THR A 611 20.19 -23.28 7.05
CA THR A 611 20.50 -23.16 5.62
C THR A 611 19.61 -22.12 4.94
N LEU A 612 18.32 -22.09 5.28
CA LEU A 612 17.39 -21.11 4.74
C LEU A 612 17.71 -19.69 5.23
N ALA A 613 18.09 -19.54 6.50
CA ALA A 613 18.52 -18.24 7.02
C ALA A 613 19.74 -17.71 6.24
N ASP A 614 20.75 -18.54 6.04
CA ASP A 614 21.93 -18.19 5.27
C ASP A 614 21.61 -17.92 3.79
N TYR A 615 20.68 -18.67 3.19
CA TYR A 615 20.22 -18.39 1.83
C TYR A 615 19.55 -17.02 1.73
N ILE A 616 18.64 -16.69 2.65
CA ILE A 616 17.94 -15.40 2.63
C ILE A 616 18.93 -14.24 2.79
N ARG A 617 19.87 -14.38 3.74
CA ARG A 617 20.94 -13.42 4.01
C ARG A 617 21.80 -13.07 2.79
N ASN A 618 22.00 -14.00 1.86
CA ASN A 618 22.93 -13.86 0.74
C ASN A 618 22.28 -13.64 -0.64
N ASN A 619 20.95 -13.55 -0.72
CA ASN A 619 20.23 -13.54 -2.00
C ASN A 619 19.14 -12.47 -2.09
N ASP A 620 19.38 -11.27 -1.55
CA ASP A 620 18.40 -10.18 -1.50
C ASP A 620 17.75 -9.87 -2.88
N LYS A 621 18.54 -9.61 -3.92
CA LYS A 621 18.04 -9.32 -5.27
C LYS A 621 17.26 -10.50 -5.88
N PRO A 622 17.81 -11.73 -5.94
CA PRO A 622 17.05 -12.89 -6.41
C PRO A 622 15.74 -13.12 -5.65
N LEU A 623 15.70 -12.83 -4.34
CA LEU A 623 14.49 -12.98 -3.54
C LEU A 623 13.41 -12.00 -3.93
N ILE A 624 13.74 -10.73 -4.19
CA ILE A 624 12.78 -9.73 -4.69
C ILE A 624 12.20 -10.16 -6.04
N GLU A 625 13.05 -10.59 -6.98
CA GLU A 625 12.58 -11.11 -8.27
C GLU A 625 11.69 -12.36 -8.11
N SER A 626 11.99 -13.22 -7.13
CA SER A 626 11.16 -14.37 -6.81
C SER A 626 9.84 -13.97 -6.15
N CYS A 627 9.81 -12.94 -5.31
CA CYS A 627 8.60 -12.37 -4.74
C CYS A 627 7.66 -11.85 -5.84
N ASP A 628 8.19 -11.16 -6.86
CA ASP A 628 7.39 -10.73 -8.02
C ASP A 628 6.77 -11.92 -8.78
N LYS A 629 7.46 -13.06 -8.84
CA LYS A 629 6.93 -14.30 -9.45
C LYS A 629 5.87 -14.97 -8.59
N VAL A 630 5.97 -14.88 -7.26
CA VAL A 630 4.91 -15.33 -6.35
C VAL A 630 3.69 -14.44 -6.51
N LEU A 631 3.88 -13.11 -6.50
CA LEU A 631 2.78 -12.16 -6.68
C LEU A 631 2.06 -12.39 -8.00
N ARG A 632 2.78 -12.52 -9.12
CA ARG A 632 2.17 -12.85 -10.42
C ARG A 632 1.41 -14.17 -10.40
N GLY A 633 1.97 -15.22 -9.81
CA GLY A 633 1.24 -16.50 -9.67
C GLY A 633 -0.02 -16.37 -8.81
N TYR A 634 0.03 -15.54 -7.77
CA TYR A 634 -1.12 -15.23 -6.94
C TYR A 634 -2.21 -14.46 -7.73
N GLU A 635 -1.84 -13.41 -8.46
CA GLU A 635 -2.80 -12.53 -9.17
C GLU A 635 -3.33 -13.16 -10.47
N ASP A 636 -2.47 -13.80 -11.24
CA ASP A 636 -2.78 -14.29 -12.59
C ASP A 636 -3.30 -15.74 -12.59
N GLU A 637 -2.96 -16.55 -11.58
CA GLU A 637 -3.27 -17.98 -11.55
C GLU A 637 -4.20 -18.38 -10.38
N LEU A 638 -3.87 -18.00 -9.14
CA LEU A 638 -4.66 -18.41 -7.96
C LEU A 638 -5.96 -17.64 -7.79
N LEU A 639 -5.91 -16.30 -7.75
CA LEU A 639 -7.10 -15.46 -7.54
C LEU A 639 -8.22 -15.65 -8.57
N PRO A 640 -7.93 -15.89 -9.86
CA PRO A 640 -8.96 -16.10 -10.89
C PRO A 640 -9.68 -17.45 -10.84
N CYS A 641 -9.23 -18.40 -10.02
CA CYS A 641 -9.90 -19.70 -9.89
C CYS A 641 -11.34 -19.51 -9.38
N GLU A 642 -12.28 -20.27 -9.96
CA GLU A 642 -13.72 -20.22 -9.66
C GLU A 642 -14.25 -21.56 -9.13
N SER A 643 -13.42 -22.61 -9.11
CA SER A 643 -13.79 -23.94 -8.60
C SER A 643 -12.64 -24.66 -7.90
N VAL A 644 -13.00 -25.70 -7.12
CA VAL A 644 -12.02 -26.57 -6.45
C VAL A 644 -11.13 -27.29 -7.47
N ALA A 645 -11.71 -27.77 -8.58
CA ALA A 645 -10.97 -28.46 -9.62
C ALA A 645 -9.91 -27.55 -10.27
N GLU A 646 -10.29 -26.30 -10.60
CA GLU A 646 -9.37 -25.31 -11.17
C GLU A 646 -8.21 -24.98 -10.23
N VAL A 647 -8.48 -24.73 -8.94
CA VAL A 647 -7.41 -24.37 -8.02
C VAL A 647 -6.48 -25.55 -7.72
N MET A 648 -7.01 -26.77 -7.65
CA MET A 648 -6.18 -27.97 -7.48
C MET A 648 -5.28 -28.22 -8.69
N ASP A 649 -5.77 -27.93 -9.88
CA ASP A 649 -5.00 -27.99 -11.12
C ASP A 649 -3.89 -26.94 -11.16
N VAL A 650 -4.19 -25.68 -10.82
CA VAL A 650 -3.19 -24.60 -10.72
C VAL A 650 -2.11 -24.92 -9.69
N LEU A 651 -2.48 -25.53 -8.56
CA LEU A 651 -1.55 -25.96 -7.51
C LEU A 651 -0.80 -27.26 -7.82
N GLY A 652 -1.02 -27.85 -9.00
CA GLY A 652 -0.40 -29.12 -9.39
C GLY A 652 -0.76 -30.30 -8.46
N LEU A 653 -1.93 -30.24 -7.81
CA LEU A 653 -2.40 -31.25 -6.86
C LEU A 653 -3.10 -32.42 -7.56
N LEU A 654 -3.47 -32.30 -8.83
CA LEU A 654 -4.19 -33.36 -9.55
C LEU A 654 -3.37 -34.64 -9.78
N SER A 655 -2.04 -34.59 -9.64
CA SER A 655 -1.22 -35.82 -9.62
C SER A 655 -1.47 -36.66 -8.37
N ASP A 656 -1.69 -36.00 -7.23
CA ASP A 656 -1.88 -36.63 -5.93
C ASP A 656 -3.37 -36.82 -5.61
N ILE A 657 -4.23 -35.97 -6.18
CA ILE A 657 -5.68 -35.94 -6.00
C ILE A 657 -6.37 -35.90 -7.39
N PRO A 658 -6.48 -37.04 -8.10
CA PRO A 658 -7.00 -37.05 -9.47
C PRO A 658 -8.47 -36.64 -9.59
N ASP A 659 -9.28 -36.91 -8.56
CA ASP A 659 -10.70 -36.53 -8.50
C ASP A 659 -10.93 -35.56 -7.33
N SER A 660 -10.96 -34.27 -7.65
CA SER A 660 -11.19 -33.19 -6.68
C SER A 660 -12.57 -33.28 -6.02
N THR A 661 -13.58 -33.79 -6.73
CA THR A 661 -14.96 -33.85 -6.23
C THR A 661 -15.13 -34.99 -5.23
N ALA A 662 -14.62 -36.17 -5.58
CA ALA A 662 -14.58 -37.32 -4.67
C ALA A 662 -13.77 -36.97 -3.42
N PHE A 663 -12.58 -36.36 -3.58
CA PHE A 663 -11.74 -35.93 -2.46
C PHE A 663 -12.47 -35.03 -1.47
N MET A 664 -13.14 -33.97 -1.94
CA MET A 664 -13.89 -33.06 -1.06
C MET A 664 -15.05 -33.77 -0.36
N THR A 665 -15.78 -34.62 -1.09
CA THR A 665 -16.94 -35.33 -0.57
C THR A 665 -16.55 -36.34 0.50
N GLU A 666 -15.49 -37.12 0.26
CA GLU A 666 -14.95 -38.09 1.20
C GLU A 666 -14.37 -37.40 2.44
N LEU A 667 -13.64 -36.29 2.25
CA LEU A 667 -13.07 -35.52 3.35
C LEU A 667 -14.17 -35.05 4.32
N MET A 668 -15.19 -34.36 3.81
CA MET A 668 -16.28 -33.82 4.64
C MET A 668 -17.15 -34.93 5.25
N SER A 669 -17.38 -36.01 4.51
CA SER A 669 -18.12 -37.18 5.03
C SER A 669 -17.37 -37.90 6.15
N SER A 670 -16.03 -37.84 6.15
CA SER A 670 -15.18 -38.47 7.16
C SER A 670 -15.06 -37.68 8.48
N MET A 671 -15.54 -36.45 8.53
CA MET A 671 -15.50 -35.63 9.74
C MET A 671 -16.68 -35.97 10.68
N PRO A 672 -16.50 -35.85 12.01
CA PRO A 672 -17.55 -36.07 13.01
C PRO A 672 -18.82 -35.26 12.76
#